data_AF-A0A1L9RC67-F1
#
_entry.id   AF-A0A1L9RC67-F1
#
_cell.length_a   1.000
_cell.length_b   1.000
_cell.length_c   1.000
_cell.angle_alpha   90.00
_cell.angle_beta   90.00
_cell.angle_gamma   90.00
#
_symmetry.space_group_name_H-M   'P 1'
#
loop_
_entity.id
_entity.type
_entity.pdbx_description
1 polymer ?
#
loop_
_entity_poly.entity_id
_entity_poly.type
_entity_poly.pdbx_seq_one_letter_code
_entity_poly.pdbx_strand_id
1 'polypeptide(L)'
;MADSMNLAVPLKLDAFVLNEEVCGKVEKDAKIAPITQPNYTFLQLDDSLIQNDILDHIDLHNAFPAQTNPRLYDLGTGKPHENRMGVYLHWIMPRFYRTGTAATPSAHPQHTEELKAKGLGKTHAENPEDYASPAFRALPNRWLVIRKLDTSSIEPKTAKIDEVAAWVVESDRVRSIDDEDLVDADLQVDISPYITTNKESVRHINLAKQAEVFIGYKKEANDWEEWNESTTPSKPKPERVDLTAISSSNQLFLDYQPHCSNVFSTVDTFKCTVNDSPSQLTSAKADYYVLGWHSDATKGPFGDLTAGSKLDRRKRLESLEMELQGSNWPKAITDWLDSDRPGQSLCHGAMYSVVWNRTKKPDNMPAQEASTHLLDNMPVTVGTTPIDSLLAYVDSFQYEDHETDPQRRIEKDIHMLGPLLRAQDEGVDAHRVAMDEVQNWNFSRESGGSHWYIQSQPGEKVTTPSDDDIKLLEQLNNAQKVVDTISRQIIEMRWTMFSYWWRYFSATTGNKKHWDIDYLKNQIEYLQSIAGHQKDYITKVLMPKFTQKPQEGVLPEFSQPRDPTLLVAGIQAGWPDDYLEKLKVRLDDQFVKLDDDSKKKLNMEAYCLKVLPEQLKGTAEKLIQEFVKLSDKLVKPKAPELLPLYHDKGLHGEDSDPLRDDWNETQPWAPLFLEWGAEYFHIPWKDWGMIKEQKAKLDPQWRLGISDKDLLNPPITDSRPLSGRILLLPQPNFSLQAAIDQLFSSVDPDTLKKYIKDEDDRKEIQKNTWKLPFLSAPLSGFNDHLRTVVQGTHIKPLVRYPRNAGYGVEGLHPISEAATGIFKDKEDHLRIIDIYSEVTPYGAYLTNSTSILNPGGTGDQQKPCAFKPVTHGQFRFSKLNIVDKFGTVINSIDARYGHEDEQAVYPHLSSYYEPQLLNDKPNLVQPHGTDSKGHVEFAQVPPSINQAARLNSTFVKYDKRRNNPVIKDQYSYWHPVTEWENPIWGWIVLNYVDYGIQLFLPDGTFYREVRLSSPNAPKHIAASSKWLPFGPPKEKQDTVQLDHLIELLSNKDSDDYLHASHGRLGMAAAICG
;
A
#
# COMPACT_ATOMS: atom_id res chain seq x y z
N MET A 1 11.82 -27.50 36.35
CA MET A 1 11.86 -28.13 35.01
C MET A 1 11.00 -27.37 33.99
N ALA A 2 9.83 -26.82 34.33
CA ALA A 2 9.04 -26.01 33.37
C ALA A 2 9.71 -24.67 32.97
N ASP A 3 10.50 -24.04 33.86
CA ASP A 3 11.16 -22.75 33.57
C ASP A 3 12.39 -22.82 32.63
N SER A 4 12.78 -24.00 32.14
CA SER A 4 13.97 -24.17 31.29
C SER A 4 13.67 -24.41 29.80
N MET A 5 12.39 -24.38 29.38
CA MET A 5 12.02 -24.54 27.97
C MET A 5 12.06 -23.20 27.24
N ASN A 6 12.65 -23.19 26.04
CA ASN A 6 12.68 -22.01 25.18
C ASN A 6 11.67 -22.16 24.05
N LEU A 7 11.22 -21.02 23.52
CA LEU A 7 10.29 -20.97 22.40
C LEU A 7 11.03 -21.05 21.06
N ALA A 8 10.70 -22.03 20.24
CA ALA A 8 11.15 -22.10 18.85
C ALA A 8 10.16 -21.34 17.95
N VAL A 9 10.67 -20.29 17.30
CA VAL A 9 9.91 -19.42 16.40
C VAL A 9 10.31 -19.74 14.96
N PRO A 10 9.42 -20.32 14.13
CA PRO A 10 9.78 -20.65 12.76
C PRO A 10 9.89 -19.38 11.90
N LEU A 11 10.79 -19.43 10.92
CA LEU A 11 10.92 -18.45 9.83
C LEU A 11 11.02 -19.18 8.49
N LYS A 12 10.57 -18.54 7.42
CA LYS A 12 10.72 -19.06 6.06
C LYS A 12 12.14 -18.75 5.56
N LEU A 13 12.87 -19.78 5.17
CA LEU A 13 14.20 -19.67 4.57
C LEU A 13 14.08 -20.01 3.08
N ASP A 14 14.55 -19.14 2.20
CA ASP A 14 14.59 -19.40 0.76
C ASP A 14 16.05 -19.40 0.27
N ALA A 15 16.35 -20.26 -0.71
CA ALA A 15 17.68 -20.40 -1.30
C ALA A 15 17.63 -20.16 -2.81
N PHE A 16 18.37 -19.16 -3.29
CA PHE A 16 18.46 -18.77 -4.70
C PHE A 16 19.85 -19.12 -5.24
N VAL A 17 19.93 -19.95 -6.28
CA VAL A 17 21.17 -20.29 -6.98
C VAL A 17 21.47 -19.23 -8.04
N LEU A 18 22.61 -18.55 -7.92
CA LEU A 18 23.10 -17.59 -8.91
C LEU A 18 24.33 -18.12 -9.63
N ASN A 19 24.19 -18.37 -10.93
CA ASN A 19 25.26 -18.69 -11.86
C ASN A 19 25.01 -18.00 -13.22
N GLU A 20 25.91 -18.15 -14.18
CA GLU A 20 25.80 -17.53 -15.50
C GLU A 20 24.59 -18.03 -16.30
N GLU A 21 24.24 -19.29 -16.15
CA GLU A 21 23.18 -19.97 -16.92
C GLU A 21 21.77 -19.56 -16.47
N VAL A 22 21.64 -19.00 -15.27
CA VAL A 22 20.39 -18.43 -14.73
C VAL A 22 20.11 -17.04 -15.30
N CYS A 23 21.12 -16.32 -15.80
CA CYS A 23 20.88 -15.08 -16.54
C CYS A 23 20.26 -15.40 -17.91
N GLY A 24 19.11 -14.79 -18.19
CA GLY A 24 18.37 -14.98 -19.42
C GLY A 24 19.26 -14.92 -20.67
N LYS A 25 19.07 -15.87 -21.59
CA LYS A 25 19.81 -15.99 -22.85
C LYS A 25 19.04 -15.37 -24.01
N VAL A 26 17.71 -15.40 -23.92
CA VAL A 26 16.82 -14.80 -24.91
C VAL A 26 15.97 -13.71 -24.27
N GLU A 27 15.35 -12.89 -25.11
CA GLU A 27 14.54 -11.76 -24.70
C GLU A 27 13.40 -12.15 -23.75
N LYS A 28 12.72 -13.27 -24.01
CA LYS A 28 11.62 -13.78 -23.19
C LYS A 28 12.02 -14.33 -21.82
N ASP A 29 13.31 -14.54 -21.60
CA ASP A 29 13.79 -15.08 -20.34
C ASP A 29 13.69 -14.07 -19.22
N ALA A 30 13.41 -14.56 -18.00
CA ALA A 30 13.52 -13.76 -16.81
C ALA A 30 14.95 -13.21 -16.67
N LYS A 31 15.05 -11.96 -16.22
CA LYS A 31 16.32 -11.22 -16.12
C LYS A 31 16.83 -11.25 -14.69
N ILE A 32 18.15 -11.14 -14.53
CA ILE A 32 18.76 -10.90 -13.23
C ILE A 32 19.18 -9.43 -13.18
N ALA A 33 18.56 -8.66 -12.30
CA ALA A 33 18.90 -7.25 -12.16
C ALA A 33 20.34 -7.08 -11.67
N PRO A 34 21.07 -6.09 -12.23
CA PRO A 34 22.18 -5.43 -11.54
C PRO A 34 21.83 -5.10 -10.09
N ILE A 35 22.82 -5.18 -9.19
CA ILE A 35 22.63 -4.76 -7.80
C ILE A 35 22.53 -3.24 -7.78
N THR A 36 21.32 -2.75 -7.49
CA THR A 36 21.04 -1.33 -7.26
C THR A 36 20.88 -1.13 -5.76
N GLN A 37 21.81 -0.42 -5.14
CA GLN A 37 21.76 -0.11 -3.71
C GLN A 37 21.16 1.29 -3.48
N PRO A 38 20.52 1.54 -2.32
CA PRO A 38 20.11 2.89 -1.93
C PRO A 38 21.29 3.86 -1.96
N ASN A 39 21.17 5.00 -2.65
CA ASN A 39 22.22 5.99 -2.72
C ASN A 39 21.98 7.12 -1.71
N TYR A 40 22.52 6.97 -0.51
CA TYR A 40 22.35 7.96 0.56
C TYR A 40 23.17 9.24 0.38
N THR A 41 23.97 9.35 -0.69
CA THR A 41 24.57 10.65 -1.10
C THR A 41 23.47 11.68 -1.39
N PHE A 42 22.31 11.24 -1.89
CA PHE A 42 21.17 12.09 -2.19
C PHE A 42 20.39 12.60 -0.96
N LEU A 43 20.81 12.21 0.26
CA LEU A 43 20.30 12.82 1.50
C LEU A 43 20.91 14.19 1.80
N GLN A 44 22.01 14.53 1.15
CA GLN A 44 22.69 15.82 1.33
C GLN A 44 21.82 16.97 0.82
N LEU A 45 21.81 18.08 1.57
CA LEU A 45 21.02 19.27 1.27
C LEU A 45 21.72 20.20 0.26
N ASP A 46 22.09 19.64 -0.88
CA ASP A 46 22.71 20.32 -2.02
C ASP A 46 21.75 20.33 -3.22
N ASP A 47 21.76 21.41 -4.01
CA ASP A 47 20.84 21.59 -5.14
C ASP A 47 21.06 20.58 -6.27
N SER A 48 22.27 20.02 -6.36
CA SER A 48 22.66 19.01 -7.33
C SER A 48 22.42 17.56 -6.88
N LEU A 49 22.20 17.33 -5.59
CA LEU A 49 22.13 15.99 -4.99
C LEU A 49 20.75 15.63 -4.44
N ILE A 50 19.95 16.59 -3.97
CA ILE A 50 18.64 16.27 -3.38
C ILE A 50 17.69 15.68 -4.43
N GLN A 51 17.10 14.53 -4.12
CA GLN A 51 16.19 13.79 -5.03
C GLN A 51 14.86 13.43 -4.36
N ASN A 52 13.79 13.40 -5.16
CA ASN A 52 12.43 13.05 -4.71
C ASN A 52 12.30 11.57 -4.33
N ASP A 53 13.13 10.69 -4.87
CA ASP A 53 13.29 9.30 -4.46
C ASP A 53 14.78 8.93 -4.52
N ILE A 54 15.37 8.50 -3.40
CA ILE A 54 16.77 8.05 -3.29
C ILE A 54 16.94 6.57 -3.66
N LEU A 55 15.84 5.88 -3.90
CA LEU A 55 15.79 4.49 -4.36
C LEU A 55 15.50 4.48 -5.85
N ASP A 56 16.54 4.62 -6.68
CA ASP A 56 16.41 4.58 -8.13
C ASP A 56 15.66 3.34 -8.62
N HIS A 57 14.96 3.49 -9.74
CA HIS A 57 14.35 2.38 -10.43
C HIS A 57 15.41 1.37 -10.88
N ILE A 58 15.08 0.08 -10.89
CA ILE A 58 16.01 -0.96 -11.33
C ILE A 58 16.38 -0.74 -12.79
N ASP A 59 17.69 -0.69 -13.03
CA ASP A 59 18.30 -0.60 -14.36
C ASP A 59 18.42 -2.01 -14.97
N LEU A 60 17.68 -2.24 -16.06
CA LEU A 60 17.72 -3.50 -16.81
C LEU A 60 18.50 -3.42 -18.12
N HIS A 61 19.09 -2.27 -18.48
CA HIS A 61 19.77 -2.09 -19.78
C HIS A 61 20.89 -3.13 -19.99
N ASN A 62 21.55 -3.52 -18.90
CA ASN A 62 22.66 -4.47 -18.89
C ASN A 62 22.33 -5.78 -18.15
N ALA A 63 21.05 -6.10 -17.91
CA ALA A 63 20.66 -7.28 -17.13
C ALA A 63 20.92 -8.62 -17.85
N PHE A 64 21.04 -8.60 -19.19
CA PHE A 64 21.35 -9.77 -20.00
C PHE A 64 22.09 -9.40 -21.30
N PRO A 65 22.92 -10.29 -21.87
CA PRO A 65 23.34 -11.61 -21.36
C PRO A 65 24.28 -11.51 -20.13
N ALA A 66 24.67 -12.64 -19.54
CA ALA A 66 25.48 -12.69 -18.32
C ALA A 66 26.76 -11.84 -18.36
N GLN A 67 27.45 -11.81 -19.52
CA GLN A 67 28.73 -11.11 -19.70
C GLN A 67 28.60 -9.59 -19.66
N THR A 68 27.41 -9.04 -19.92
CA THR A 68 27.13 -7.60 -19.78
C THR A 68 26.55 -7.25 -18.42
N ASN A 69 26.25 -8.25 -17.57
CA ASN A 69 25.60 -8.02 -16.30
C ASN A 69 26.62 -7.69 -15.19
N PRO A 70 26.62 -6.45 -14.65
CA PRO A 70 27.56 -6.03 -13.60
C PRO A 70 27.40 -6.80 -12.27
N ARG A 71 26.28 -7.51 -12.05
CA ARG A 71 26.13 -8.41 -10.90
C ARG A 71 27.03 -9.64 -11.03
N LEU A 72 27.29 -10.12 -12.25
CA LEU A 72 28.08 -11.33 -12.50
C LEU A 72 29.48 -11.04 -13.04
N TYR A 73 29.68 -9.94 -13.76
CA TYR A 73 30.92 -9.62 -14.45
C TYR A 73 31.38 -8.20 -14.13
N ASP A 74 32.68 -8.04 -13.92
CA ASP A 74 33.32 -6.73 -13.91
C ASP A 74 33.41 -6.22 -15.36
N LEU A 75 32.62 -5.20 -15.69
CA LEU A 75 32.54 -4.66 -17.05
C LEU A 75 33.83 -3.96 -17.50
N GLY A 76 34.69 -3.54 -16.56
CA GLY A 76 35.98 -2.94 -16.86
C GLY A 76 37.05 -3.97 -17.21
N THR A 77 37.07 -5.11 -16.52
CA THR A 77 38.08 -6.17 -16.72
C THR A 77 37.59 -7.36 -17.56
N GLY A 78 36.28 -7.51 -17.74
CA GLY A 78 35.65 -8.63 -18.44
C GLY A 78 35.72 -9.96 -17.68
N LYS A 79 35.99 -9.94 -16.37
CA LYS A 79 36.11 -11.14 -15.54
C LYS A 79 34.87 -11.39 -14.69
N PRO A 80 34.50 -12.65 -14.43
CA PRO A 80 33.39 -12.98 -13.54
C PRO A 80 33.72 -12.64 -12.07
N HIS A 81 32.71 -12.16 -11.34
CA HIS A 81 32.72 -11.97 -9.90
C HIS A 81 32.46 -13.30 -9.18
N GLU A 82 33.53 -14.09 -9.00
CA GLU A 82 33.47 -15.40 -8.34
C GLU A 82 32.89 -15.34 -6.91
N ASN A 83 33.08 -14.22 -6.21
CA ASN A 83 32.55 -13.98 -4.87
C ASN A 83 31.04 -13.70 -4.84
N ARG A 84 30.41 -13.45 -5.99
CA ARG A 84 28.97 -13.22 -6.12
C ARG A 84 28.21 -14.44 -6.63
N MET A 85 28.89 -15.45 -7.18
CA MET A 85 28.28 -16.69 -7.66
C MET A 85 28.15 -17.70 -6.52
N GLY A 86 26.98 -18.31 -6.38
CA GLY A 86 26.71 -19.23 -5.28
C GLY A 86 25.23 -19.32 -4.91
N VAL A 87 24.95 -19.76 -3.68
CA VAL A 87 23.61 -19.84 -3.12
C VAL A 87 23.36 -18.64 -2.20
N TYR A 88 22.39 -17.82 -2.57
CA TYR A 88 21.90 -16.72 -1.75
C TYR A 88 20.78 -17.23 -0.84
N LEU A 89 20.99 -17.10 0.46
CA LEU A 89 20.01 -17.42 1.48
C LEU A 89 19.34 -16.12 1.92
N HIS A 90 18.01 -16.12 2.03
CA HIS A 90 17.25 -15.04 2.65
C HIS A 90 16.20 -15.62 3.58
N TRP A 91 16.09 -15.07 4.78
CA TRP A 91 15.09 -15.51 5.75
C TRP A 91 14.08 -14.41 6.07
N ILE A 92 12.79 -14.74 5.94
CA ILE A 92 11.68 -13.80 6.09
C ILE A 92 11.36 -13.61 7.57
N MET A 93 11.36 -12.35 8.04
CA MET A 93 10.97 -12.04 9.42
C MET A 93 9.49 -12.37 9.67
N PRO A 94 9.15 -13.09 10.74
CA PRO A 94 7.75 -13.35 11.07
C PRO A 94 6.93 -12.07 11.30
N ARG A 95 5.62 -12.14 11.00
CA ARG A 95 4.68 -11.01 11.03
C ARG A 95 4.72 -10.20 12.35
N PHE A 96 4.83 -10.85 13.51
CA PHE A 96 4.79 -10.16 14.80
C PHE A 96 5.96 -9.18 15.06
N TYR A 97 7.08 -9.33 14.34
CA TYR A 97 8.18 -8.36 14.33
C TYR A 97 7.89 -7.16 13.41
N ARG A 98 7.04 -7.36 12.40
CA ARG A 98 6.62 -6.36 11.41
C ARG A 98 5.38 -5.58 11.85
N THR A 99 4.67 -6.03 12.87
CA THR A 99 3.49 -5.36 13.40
C THR A 99 3.87 -4.29 14.44
N GLY A 100 3.66 -3.02 14.07
CA GLY A 100 3.75 -1.89 15.00
C GLY A 100 2.49 -1.73 15.85
N THR A 101 2.61 -1.09 17.01
CA THR A 101 1.45 -0.74 17.86
C THR A 101 1.38 0.78 18.02
N ALA A 102 0.30 1.41 17.53
CA ALA A 102 0.04 2.85 17.59
C ALA A 102 -1.31 3.13 18.30
N ALA A 103 -1.54 4.36 18.75
CA ALA A 103 -2.79 4.76 19.42
C ALA A 103 -3.44 5.95 18.73
N THR A 104 -4.77 6.01 18.82
CA THR A 104 -5.50 7.27 18.70
C THR A 104 -5.57 7.97 20.06
N PRO A 105 -5.65 9.31 20.12
CA PRO A 105 -5.73 10.06 21.39
C PRO A 105 -6.86 9.63 22.33
N SER A 106 -7.96 9.10 21.78
CA SER A 106 -9.12 8.61 22.53
C SER A 106 -8.93 7.23 23.19
N ALA A 107 -7.91 6.46 22.79
CA ALA A 107 -7.67 5.07 23.24
C ALA A 107 -6.48 4.93 24.23
N HIS A 108 -6.00 6.04 24.80
CA HIS A 108 -4.73 6.09 25.54
C HIS A 108 -4.55 5.04 26.67
N PRO A 109 -5.53 4.78 27.57
CA PRO A 109 -5.35 3.81 28.64
C PRO A 109 -5.20 2.37 28.14
N GLN A 110 -6.06 1.97 27.18
CA GLN A 110 -6.05 0.65 26.56
C GLN A 110 -4.75 0.43 25.77
N HIS A 111 -4.27 1.45 25.06
CA HIS A 111 -3.02 1.38 24.31
C HIS A 111 -1.79 1.13 25.19
N THR A 112 -1.73 1.73 26.38
CA THR A 112 -0.62 1.52 27.31
C THR A 112 -0.62 0.09 27.85
N GLU A 113 -1.79 -0.51 28.05
CA GLU A 113 -1.93 -1.93 28.41
C GLU A 113 -1.56 -2.85 27.25
N GLU A 114 -1.95 -2.52 26.02
CA GLU A 114 -1.58 -3.28 24.81
C GLU A 114 -0.07 -3.27 24.55
N LEU A 115 0.60 -2.13 24.68
CA LEU A 115 2.06 -2.04 24.55
C LEU A 115 2.77 -2.95 25.55
N LYS A 116 2.31 -2.96 26.81
CA LYS A 116 2.82 -3.84 27.86
C LYS A 116 2.50 -5.31 27.58
N ALA A 117 1.28 -5.62 27.14
CA ALA A 117 0.87 -6.96 26.75
C ALA A 117 1.75 -7.51 25.64
N LYS A 118 2.22 -6.63 24.74
CA LYS A 118 3.13 -6.91 23.62
C LYS A 118 4.63 -6.85 23.96
N GLY A 119 5.03 -6.43 25.16
CA GLY A 119 6.43 -6.37 25.56
C GLY A 119 7.22 -5.16 25.06
N LEU A 120 6.52 -4.08 24.74
CA LEU A 120 7.12 -2.80 24.39
C LEU A 120 7.21 -1.95 25.68
N GLY A 121 8.42 -1.51 26.05
CA GLY A 121 8.78 -1.01 27.39
C GLY A 121 8.11 0.28 27.89
N LYS A 122 8.53 0.76 29.07
CA LYS A 122 8.04 2.02 29.69
C LYS A 122 8.71 3.25 29.09
N THR A 123 7.88 4.25 28.87
CA THR A 123 8.11 5.41 28.00
C THR A 123 8.74 6.58 28.72
N HIS A 124 9.80 7.17 28.15
CA HIS A 124 10.50 8.35 28.70
C HIS A 124 10.01 9.69 28.15
N ALA A 125 8.98 9.69 27.30
CA ALA A 125 8.50 10.87 26.58
C ALA A 125 8.29 12.10 27.49
N GLU A 126 8.96 13.21 27.15
CA GLU A 126 8.72 14.53 27.74
C GLU A 126 7.30 15.06 27.45
N ASN A 127 6.66 14.52 26.40
CA ASN A 127 5.28 14.84 26.04
C ASN A 127 4.47 13.55 25.84
N PRO A 128 3.58 13.17 26.78
CA PRO A 128 2.88 11.88 26.74
C PRO A 128 1.87 11.73 25.60
N GLU A 129 1.62 12.77 24.80
CA GLU A 129 0.54 12.84 23.79
C GLU A 129 0.94 12.54 22.32
N ASP A 130 2.22 12.26 21.99
CA ASP A 130 2.60 11.85 20.61
C ASP A 130 2.34 10.34 20.40
N TYR A 131 1.07 9.99 20.13
CA TYR A 131 0.63 8.62 19.82
C TYR A 131 0.71 8.26 18.34
N ALA A 132 1.18 9.18 17.48
CA ALA A 132 1.15 9.03 16.03
C ALA A 132 2.13 7.98 15.50
N SER A 133 3.07 7.49 16.32
CA SER A 133 4.11 6.55 15.89
C SER A 133 3.91 5.14 16.40
N PRO A 134 3.87 4.14 15.52
CA PRO A 134 3.88 2.76 15.94
C PRO A 134 5.22 2.40 16.59
N ALA A 135 5.17 1.77 17.77
CA ALA A 135 6.33 1.14 18.37
C ALA A 135 6.53 -0.26 17.77
N PHE A 136 7.77 -0.57 17.36
CA PHE A 136 8.17 -1.86 16.80
C PHE A 136 9.11 -2.58 17.74
N ARG A 137 9.10 -3.92 17.69
CA ARG A 137 10.03 -4.76 18.44
C ARG A 137 11.42 -4.74 17.81
N ALA A 138 12.41 -4.98 18.66
CA ALA A 138 13.77 -5.27 18.21
C ALA A 138 13.80 -6.59 17.42
N LEU A 139 14.47 -6.58 16.28
CA LEU A 139 14.70 -7.78 15.48
C LEU A 139 15.84 -8.61 16.10
N PRO A 140 15.87 -9.94 15.91
CA PRO A 140 17.04 -10.73 16.24
C PRO A 140 18.26 -10.19 15.48
N ASN A 141 19.37 -10.01 16.19
CA ASN A 141 20.58 -9.35 15.68
C ASN A 141 21.79 -10.28 15.58
N ARG A 142 21.62 -11.56 15.94
CA ARG A 142 22.62 -12.61 15.78
C ARG A 142 22.00 -13.79 15.07
N TRP A 143 22.72 -14.30 14.07
CA TRP A 143 22.29 -15.47 13.31
C TRP A 143 23.45 -16.44 13.14
N LEU A 144 23.21 -17.72 13.45
CA LEU A 144 24.08 -18.82 13.09
C LEU A 144 23.51 -19.47 11.83
N VAL A 145 24.22 -19.32 10.73
CA VAL A 145 23.90 -19.94 9.44
C VAL A 145 24.76 -21.18 9.28
N ILE A 146 24.13 -22.33 9.06
CA ILE A 146 24.77 -23.64 8.97
C ILE A 146 24.50 -24.21 7.58
N ARG A 147 25.54 -24.77 6.98
CA ARG A 147 25.46 -25.58 5.76
C ARG A 147 25.94 -26.98 6.06
N LYS A 148 25.16 -27.98 5.66
CA LYS A 148 25.56 -29.40 5.62
C LYS A 148 25.62 -29.87 4.17
N LEU A 149 26.77 -30.35 3.73
CA LEU A 149 27.02 -30.86 2.38
C LEU A 149 26.76 -32.35 2.28
N ASP A 150 26.15 -32.77 1.17
CA ASP A 150 26.24 -34.16 0.73
C ASP A 150 27.60 -34.38 0.06
N THR A 151 28.56 -34.93 0.81
CA THR A 151 29.93 -35.18 0.35
C THR A 151 30.01 -36.10 -0.86
N SER A 152 28.98 -36.90 -1.14
CA SER A 152 28.93 -37.74 -2.34
C SER A 152 28.63 -36.94 -3.62
N SER A 153 28.00 -35.78 -3.49
CA SER A 153 27.53 -34.93 -4.60
C SER A 153 28.54 -33.90 -5.10
N ILE A 154 29.64 -33.67 -4.36
CA ILE A 154 30.58 -32.57 -4.63
C ILE A 154 31.41 -32.79 -5.90
N GLU A 155 31.66 -31.74 -6.66
CA GLU A 155 32.65 -31.72 -7.75
C GLU A 155 33.54 -30.47 -7.65
N PRO A 156 34.86 -30.60 -7.89
CA PRO A 156 35.59 -31.84 -8.17
C PRO A 156 35.73 -32.72 -6.92
N LYS A 157 35.72 -34.06 -7.08
CA LYS A 157 35.91 -35.02 -5.96
C LYS A 157 37.19 -34.84 -5.14
N THR A 158 38.19 -34.14 -5.68
CA THR A 158 39.46 -33.83 -4.99
C THR A 158 39.39 -32.59 -4.10
N ALA A 159 38.27 -31.88 -4.06
CA ALA A 159 38.09 -30.69 -3.25
C ALA A 159 38.11 -31.04 -1.75
N LYS A 160 38.92 -30.32 -0.98
CA LYS A 160 38.89 -30.34 0.48
C LYS A 160 37.92 -29.26 0.97
N ILE A 161 36.81 -29.70 1.53
CA ILE A 161 35.77 -28.86 2.13
C ILE A 161 35.11 -29.62 3.28
N ASP A 162 34.81 -28.93 4.37
CA ASP A 162 34.16 -29.55 5.52
C ASP A 162 32.69 -29.88 5.21
N GLU A 163 32.25 -31.06 5.66
CA GLU A 163 30.85 -31.50 5.52
C GLU A 163 29.89 -30.47 6.13
N VAL A 164 30.24 -29.91 7.29
CA VAL A 164 29.47 -28.88 7.96
C VAL A 164 30.30 -27.61 8.03
N ALA A 165 29.74 -26.50 7.55
CA ALA A 165 30.30 -25.16 7.71
C ALA A 165 29.26 -24.26 8.39
N ALA A 166 29.72 -23.31 9.20
CA ALA A 166 28.83 -22.40 9.88
C ALA A 166 29.41 -20.98 9.95
N TRP A 167 28.53 -19.98 9.89
CA TRP A 167 28.87 -18.56 9.95
C TRP A 167 27.97 -17.84 10.95
N VAL A 168 28.52 -16.87 11.66
CA VAL A 168 27.76 -15.93 12.47
C VAL A 168 27.56 -14.63 11.68
N VAL A 169 26.31 -14.17 11.64
CA VAL A 169 25.91 -12.88 11.08
C VAL A 169 25.50 -11.94 12.21
N GLU A 170 26.11 -10.76 12.26
CA GLU A 170 25.73 -9.66 13.16
C GLU A 170 24.95 -8.60 12.37
N SER A 171 23.62 -8.65 12.46
CA SER A 171 22.74 -7.76 11.68
C SER A 171 22.82 -6.29 12.11
N ASP A 172 23.26 -6.00 13.33
CA ASP A 172 23.24 -4.68 13.94
C ASP A 172 24.59 -3.97 13.98
N ARG A 173 25.67 -4.61 13.49
CA ARG A 173 27.03 -4.05 13.55
C ARG A 173 27.19 -2.96 12.49
N VAL A 174 27.56 -1.77 12.92
CA VAL A 174 27.90 -0.64 12.03
C VAL A 174 29.32 -0.80 11.51
N ARG A 175 29.51 -0.47 10.24
CA ARG A 175 30.80 -0.41 9.56
C ARG A 175 30.89 0.88 8.73
N SER A 176 32.07 1.47 8.70
CA SER A 176 32.39 2.65 7.89
C SER A 176 33.33 2.27 6.76
N ILE A 177 33.28 3.00 5.64
CA ILE A 177 34.15 2.75 4.47
C ILE A 177 35.65 2.80 4.81
N ASP A 178 36.02 3.54 5.87
CA ASP A 178 37.40 3.66 6.36
C ASP A 178 37.87 2.46 7.22
N ASP A 179 36.97 1.51 7.54
CA ASP A 179 37.33 0.33 8.33
C ASP A 179 38.26 -0.61 7.52
N GLU A 180 39.37 -1.03 8.14
CA GLU A 180 40.33 -1.96 7.50
C GLU A 180 39.67 -3.26 7.01
N ASP A 181 38.63 -3.72 7.72
CA ASP A 181 37.85 -4.92 7.39
C ASP A 181 37.05 -4.79 6.06
N LEU A 182 36.91 -3.58 5.50
CA LEU A 182 36.17 -3.32 4.25
C LEU A 182 37.05 -3.11 3.02
N VAL A 183 38.37 -3.01 3.16
CA VAL A 183 39.29 -2.71 2.04
C VAL A 183 39.20 -3.76 0.91
N ASP A 184 39.06 -5.02 1.29
CA ASP A 184 38.92 -6.15 0.34
C ASP A 184 37.48 -6.67 0.23
N ALA A 185 36.52 -6.00 0.86
CA ALA A 185 35.12 -6.44 0.88
C ALA A 185 34.35 -5.96 -0.35
N ASP A 186 33.41 -6.77 -0.81
CA ASP A 186 32.52 -6.37 -1.89
C ASP A 186 31.34 -5.57 -1.33
N LEU A 187 31.38 -4.25 -1.49
CA LEU A 187 30.40 -3.32 -0.94
C LEU A 187 28.95 -3.58 -1.42
N GLN A 188 28.75 -4.37 -2.48
CA GLN A 188 27.42 -4.70 -3.01
C GLN A 188 26.82 -5.98 -2.40
N VAL A 189 27.64 -6.92 -1.91
CA VAL A 189 27.16 -8.23 -1.41
C VAL A 189 27.61 -8.58 0.01
N ASP A 190 28.64 -7.91 0.54
CA ASP A 190 29.16 -8.20 1.88
C ASP A 190 28.58 -7.28 2.97
N ILE A 191 27.94 -6.17 2.59
CA ILE A 191 27.45 -5.13 3.48
C ILE A 191 26.09 -4.60 3.00
N SER A 192 25.37 -3.88 3.87
CA SER A 192 24.10 -3.23 3.53
C SER A 192 24.12 -1.74 3.87
N PRO A 193 23.82 -0.82 2.94
CA PRO A 193 23.70 0.60 3.23
C PRO A 193 22.63 0.86 4.29
N TYR A 194 22.90 1.75 5.26
CA TYR A 194 21.95 2.04 6.32
C TYR A 194 21.98 3.48 6.83
N ILE A 195 20.81 4.04 7.14
CA ILE A 195 20.67 5.37 7.74
C ILE A 195 20.79 5.24 9.26
N THR A 196 21.82 5.85 9.83
CA THR A 196 22.05 5.82 11.29
C THR A 196 21.55 7.09 11.96
N THR A 197 20.77 6.88 13.02
CA THR A 197 20.55 7.89 14.06
C THR A 197 21.26 7.34 15.31
N ASN A 198 22.52 7.68 15.50
CA ASN A 198 23.23 7.20 16.69
C ASN A 198 22.76 7.99 17.93
N LYS A 199 22.94 7.38 19.12
CA LYS A 199 22.57 8.02 20.40
C LYS A 199 23.46 9.21 20.74
N GLU A 200 24.65 9.28 20.13
CA GLU A 200 25.66 10.30 20.39
C GLU A 200 25.52 11.54 19.49
N SER A 201 24.80 11.45 18.37
CA SER A 201 24.57 12.57 17.42
C SER A 201 23.09 12.93 17.29
N VAL A 202 22.32 12.77 18.37
CA VAL A 202 20.93 13.24 18.47
C VAL A 202 20.85 14.72 18.05
N ARG A 203 20.00 15.04 17.07
CA ARG A 203 19.85 16.34 16.35
C ARG A 203 21.05 16.83 15.53
N HIS A 204 22.24 16.27 15.75
CA HIS A 204 23.49 16.62 15.06
C HIS A 204 23.92 15.55 14.05
N ILE A 205 22.97 15.10 13.23
CA ILE A 205 23.21 14.10 12.19
C ILE A 205 24.05 14.76 11.09
N ASN A 206 25.23 14.20 10.83
CA ASN A 206 26.05 14.59 9.69
C ASN A 206 25.51 13.91 8.43
N LEU A 207 24.83 14.66 7.56
CA LEU A 207 24.17 14.10 6.37
C LEU A 207 25.19 13.61 5.33
N ALA A 208 26.34 14.28 5.22
CA ALA A 208 27.39 13.87 4.29
C ALA A 208 27.97 12.49 4.62
N LYS A 209 28.14 12.19 5.92
CA LYS A 209 28.65 10.89 6.37
C LYS A 209 27.67 9.74 6.19
N GLN A 210 26.36 9.99 6.05
CA GLN A 210 25.37 8.90 5.92
C GLN A 210 25.58 8.03 4.68
N ALA A 211 26.23 8.56 3.63
CA ALA A 211 26.60 7.79 2.44
C ALA A 211 27.69 6.74 2.70
N GLU A 212 28.45 6.88 3.80
CA GLU A 212 29.60 6.04 4.13
C GLU A 212 29.30 5.05 5.27
N VAL A 213 28.03 4.88 5.62
CA VAL A 213 27.58 4.05 6.74
C VAL A 213 26.85 2.80 6.26
N PHE A 214 27.33 1.65 6.73
CA PHE A 214 26.80 0.34 6.40
C PHE A 214 26.54 -0.48 7.67
N ILE A 215 25.69 -1.50 7.55
CA ILE A 215 25.51 -2.52 8.59
C ILE A 215 25.64 -3.94 8.05
N GLY A 216 25.55 -4.90 8.96
CA GLY A 216 25.76 -6.32 8.71
C GLY A 216 27.21 -6.70 8.95
N TYR A 217 27.49 -7.96 9.24
CA TYR A 217 28.85 -8.51 9.34
C TYR A 217 28.74 -10.02 9.33
N LYS A 218 29.64 -10.71 8.60
CA LYS A 218 29.67 -12.16 8.51
C LYS A 218 31.06 -12.65 8.88
N LYS A 219 31.13 -13.69 9.72
CA LYS A 219 32.38 -14.38 10.06
C LYS A 219 32.14 -15.87 10.22
N GLU A 220 33.15 -16.69 9.96
CA GLU A 220 33.11 -18.12 10.28
C GLU A 220 32.87 -18.33 11.77
N ALA A 221 31.96 -19.24 12.11
CA ALA A 221 31.48 -19.42 13.49
C ALA A 221 32.57 -19.94 14.44
N ASN A 222 33.59 -20.62 13.91
CA ASN A 222 34.72 -21.09 14.71
C ASN A 222 35.64 -19.97 15.21
N ASP A 223 35.76 -18.90 14.40
CA ASP A 223 36.62 -17.73 14.62
C ASP A 223 35.87 -16.52 15.17
N TRP A 224 34.56 -16.68 15.39
CA TRP A 224 33.70 -15.64 15.94
C TRP A 224 33.59 -15.76 17.46
N GLU A 225 33.64 -14.60 18.11
CA GLU A 225 33.40 -14.45 19.55
C GLU A 225 32.54 -13.19 19.75
N GLU A 226 31.56 -13.27 20.65
CA GLU A 226 30.76 -12.11 21.03
C GLU A 226 31.65 -11.07 21.72
N TRP A 227 31.61 -9.83 21.24
CA TRP A 227 32.36 -8.76 21.89
C TRP A 227 31.82 -8.51 23.29
N ASN A 228 32.71 -8.52 24.28
CA ASN A 228 32.38 -8.19 25.65
C ASN A 228 33.59 -7.48 26.28
N GLU A 229 33.32 -6.38 26.99
CA GLU A 229 34.33 -5.55 27.65
C GLU A 229 35.24 -6.37 28.60
N SER A 230 34.69 -7.42 29.22
CA SER A 230 35.42 -8.28 30.15
C SER A 230 36.33 -9.32 29.48
N THR A 231 35.98 -9.81 28.27
CA THR A 231 36.71 -10.91 27.60
C THR A 231 37.52 -10.47 26.40
N THR A 232 37.18 -9.35 25.76
CA THR A 232 37.87 -8.82 24.58
C THR A 232 38.28 -7.34 24.72
N PRO A 233 38.97 -6.94 25.81
CA PRO A 233 39.29 -5.52 26.08
C PRO A 233 40.27 -4.91 25.07
N SER A 234 41.02 -5.73 24.34
CA SER A 234 42.00 -5.29 23.34
C SER A 234 41.39 -4.94 21.98
N LYS A 235 40.12 -5.31 21.72
CA LYS A 235 39.41 -4.98 20.48
C LYS A 235 38.49 -3.77 20.71
N PRO A 236 38.44 -2.80 19.78
CA PRO A 236 37.53 -1.66 19.89
C PRO A 236 36.09 -2.17 19.99
N LYS A 237 35.28 -1.50 20.81
CA LYS A 237 33.86 -1.80 20.92
C LYS A 237 33.19 -1.57 19.56
N PRO A 238 32.55 -2.58 18.95
CA PRO A 238 31.83 -2.37 17.70
C PRO A 238 30.65 -1.44 17.94
N GLU A 239 30.50 -0.45 17.06
CA GLU A 239 29.31 0.40 17.02
C GLU A 239 28.11 -0.44 16.54
N ARG A 240 26.92 -0.19 17.11
CA ARG A 240 25.72 -0.99 16.86
C ARG A 240 24.47 -0.11 16.73
N VAL A 241 23.52 -0.54 15.90
CA VAL A 241 22.21 0.11 15.74
C VAL A 241 21.09 -0.64 16.45
N ASP A 242 20.05 0.07 16.88
CA ASP A 242 18.82 -0.54 17.36
C ASP A 242 17.93 -0.96 16.17
N LEU A 243 18.12 -2.20 15.71
CA LEU A 243 17.47 -2.73 14.52
C LEU A 243 16.00 -3.09 14.78
N THR A 244 15.08 -2.39 14.10
CA THR A 244 13.64 -2.68 14.06
C THR A 244 13.16 -2.76 12.61
N ALA A 245 11.93 -3.25 12.39
CA ALA A 245 11.37 -3.41 11.04
C ALA A 245 11.32 -2.13 10.19
N ILE A 246 11.31 -0.95 10.82
CA ILE A 246 11.24 0.36 10.13
C ILE A 246 12.52 1.20 10.29
N SER A 247 13.50 0.72 11.05
CA SER A 247 14.67 1.51 11.46
C SER A 247 15.56 1.98 10.29
N SER A 248 15.58 1.25 9.17
CA SER A 248 16.35 1.62 7.98
C SER A 248 15.75 2.80 7.19
N SER A 249 14.48 3.16 7.45
CA SER A 249 13.67 4.06 6.61
C SER A 249 13.55 3.62 5.13
N ASN A 250 13.92 2.37 4.82
CA ASN A 250 13.79 1.75 3.51
C ASN A 250 12.81 0.58 3.61
N GLN A 251 11.66 0.71 2.95
CA GLN A 251 10.55 -0.26 3.02
C GLN A 251 10.93 -1.63 2.45
N LEU A 252 11.91 -1.69 1.55
CA LEU A 252 12.38 -2.94 0.94
C LEU A 252 13.45 -3.65 1.78
N PHE A 253 13.98 -3.00 2.82
CA PHE A 253 15.19 -3.45 3.52
C PHE A 253 15.07 -4.88 4.07
N LEU A 254 13.95 -5.27 4.69
CA LEU A 254 13.84 -6.60 5.30
C LEU A 254 13.76 -7.76 4.29
N ASP A 255 13.23 -7.48 3.10
CA ASP A 255 12.79 -8.53 2.16
C ASP A 255 13.60 -8.55 0.88
N TYR A 256 14.07 -7.40 0.39
CA TYR A 256 14.87 -7.34 -0.83
C TYR A 256 16.33 -7.68 -0.50
N GLN A 257 16.75 -8.88 -0.89
CA GLN A 257 18.08 -9.43 -0.60
C GLN A 257 19.22 -8.46 -0.94
N PRO A 258 19.22 -7.75 -2.10
CA PRO A 258 20.28 -6.78 -2.40
C PRO A 258 20.41 -5.61 -1.40
N HIS A 259 19.37 -5.33 -0.60
CA HIS A 259 19.38 -4.28 0.42
C HIS A 259 19.71 -4.77 1.84
N CYS A 260 19.73 -6.09 2.10
CA CYS A 260 19.99 -6.68 3.43
C CYS A 260 21.03 -7.81 3.44
N SER A 261 22.00 -7.73 2.53
CA SER A 261 23.21 -8.55 2.51
C SER A 261 23.93 -8.57 3.86
N ASN A 262 24.17 -9.77 4.40
CA ASN A 262 24.74 -10.01 5.74
C ASN A 262 23.99 -9.34 6.89
N VAL A 263 22.67 -9.17 6.73
CA VAL A 263 21.74 -8.72 7.79
C VAL A 263 20.61 -9.75 7.95
N PHE A 264 19.81 -9.97 6.90
CA PHE A 264 18.76 -11.00 6.81
C PHE A 264 18.97 -11.94 5.62
N SER A 265 20.16 -11.86 5.03
CA SER A 265 20.60 -12.72 3.93
C SER A 265 22.09 -12.98 4.01
N THR A 266 22.55 -14.00 3.32
CA THR A 266 23.98 -14.27 3.13
C THR A 266 24.20 -15.09 1.86
N VAL A 267 25.40 -15.01 1.28
CA VAL A 267 25.80 -15.83 0.13
C VAL A 267 26.78 -16.92 0.57
N ASP A 268 26.53 -18.16 0.15
CA ASP A 268 27.52 -19.23 0.17
C ASP A 268 28.10 -19.44 -1.24
N THR A 269 29.41 -19.25 -1.34
CA THR A 269 30.17 -19.32 -2.60
C THR A 269 30.86 -20.68 -2.78
N PHE A 270 30.67 -21.63 -1.86
CA PHE A 270 31.30 -22.96 -1.88
C PHE A 270 32.83 -22.91 -2.06
N LYS A 271 33.48 -21.90 -1.47
CA LYS A 271 34.94 -21.79 -1.41
C LYS A 271 35.52 -23.07 -0.81
N CYS A 272 36.52 -23.62 -1.49
CA CYS A 272 37.21 -24.85 -1.12
C CYS A 272 38.68 -24.76 -1.49
N THR A 273 39.45 -25.80 -1.16
CA THR A 273 40.81 -25.96 -1.67
C THR A 273 40.90 -27.18 -2.57
N VAL A 274 41.45 -27.01 -3.77
CA VAL A 274 41.71 -28.08 -4.73
C VAL A 274 43.20 -28.10 -5.01
N ASN A 275 43.87 -29.23 -4.75
CA ASN A 275 45.33 -29.35 -4.87
C ASN A 275 46.09 -28.22 -4.13
N ASP A 276 45.63 -27.89 -2.93
CA ASP A 276 46.18 -26.84 -2.05
C ASP A 276 46.15 -25.41 -2.64
N SER A 277 45.34 -25.19 -3.68
CA SER A 277 45.02 -23.88 -4.23
C SER A 277 43.58 -23.48 -3.89
N PRO A 278 43.30 -22.21 -3.54
CA PRO A 278 41.95 -21.71 -3.37
C PRO A 278 41.13 -21.91 -4.65
N SER A 279 39.95 -22.51 -4.52
CA SER A 279 39.03 -22.80 -5.62
C SER A 279 37.59 -22.71 -5.09
N GLN A 280 36.63 -23.01 -5.96
CA GLN A 280 35.22 -23.21 -5.60
C GLN A 280 34.74 -24.56 -6.13
N LEU A 281 33.70 -25.11 -5.50
CA LEU A 281 33.00 -26.28 -6.04
C LEU A 281 32.23 -25.90 -7.31
N THR A 282 32.23 -26.81 -8.29
CA THR A 282 31.45 -26.67 -9.52
C THR A 282 30.06 -27.29 -9.42
N SER A 283 29.87 -28.25 -8.52
CA SER A 283 28.59 -28.86 -8.21
C SER A 283 28.55 -29.32 -6.75
N ALA A 284 27.41 -29.15 -6.08
CA ALA A 284 27.18 -29.66 -4.72
C ALA A 284 25.69 -29.73 -4.40
N LYS A 285 25.30 -30.66 -3.53
CA LYS A 285 24.00 -30.67 -2.86
C LYS A 285 24.19 -30.30 -1.38
N ALA A 286 23.40 -29.35 -0.90
CA ALA A 286 23.53 -28.79 0.45
C ALA A 286 22.16 -28.61 1.13
N ASP A 287 22.15 -28.81 2.44
CA ASP A 287 21.06 -28.43 3.32
C ASP A 287 21.50 -27.20 4.13
N TYR A 288 20.61 -26.23 4.30
CA TYR A 288 20.87 -25.00 5.05
C TYR A 288 19.95 -24.89 6.26
N TYR A 289 20.51 -24.35 7.34
CA TYR A 289 19.79 -24.09 8.58
C TYR A 289 20.19 -22.74 9.17
N VAL A 290 19.21 -21.94 9.58
CA VAL A 290 19.44 -20.63 10.18
C VAL A 290 18.86 -20.61 11.58
N LEU A 291 19.65 -20.20 12.57
CA LEU A 291 19.25 -20.02 13.96
C LEU A 291 19.47 -18.57 14.38
N GLY A 292 18.42 -17.87 14.82
CA GLY A 292 18.48 -16.45 15.19
C GLY A 292 18.15 -16.18 16.65
N TRP A 293 18.92 -15.31 17.31
CA TRP A 293 18.65 -14.88 18.69
C TRP A 293 18.92 -13.40 18.90
N HIS A 294 18.42 -12.88 20.02
CA HIS A 294 18.75 -11.54 20.50
C HIS A 294 19.99 -11.62 21.39
N SER A 295 21.02 -10.83 21.09
CA SER A 295 22.20 -10.73 21.96
C SER A 295 21.84 -10.23 23.36
N ASP A 296 20.85 -9.34 23.45
CA ASP A 296 20.21 -8.91 24.70
C ASP A 296 18.88 -9.64 24.89
N ALA A 297 18.85 -10.59 25.82
CA ALA A 297 17.67 -11.41 26.12
C ALA A 297 16.45 -10.58 26.57
N THR A 298 16.64 -9.38 27.11
CA THR A 298 15.53 -8.51 27.55
C THR A 298 14.75 -7.91 26.37
N LYS A 299 15.39 -7.79 25.20
CA LYS A 299 14.78 -7.30 23.96
C LYS A 299 14.01 -8.38 23.19
N GLY A 300 14.11 -9.65 23.60
CA GLY A 300 13.37 -10.76 23.01
C GLY A 300 11.86 -10.67 23.31
N PRO A 301 11.01 -11.39 22.55
CA PRO A 301 9.54 -11.34 22.68
C PRO A 301 9.00 -11.67 24.08
N PHE A 302 9.75 -12.45 24.87
CA PHE A 302 9.44 -12.87 26.24
C PHE A 302 10.46 -12.36 27.27
N GLY A 303 11.32 -11.41 26.90
CA GLY A 303 12.43 -10.92 27.73
C GLY A 303 12.02 -10.10 28.96
N ASP A 304 11.01 -9.23 28.84
CA ASP A 304 10.40 -8.51 29.96
C ASP A 304 8.90 -8.83 30.08
N LEU A 305 8.55 -9.53 31.17
CA LEU A 305 7.18 -9.83 31.59
C LEU A 305 6.78 -9.09 32.88
N THR A 306 7.66 -8.27 33.45
CA THR A 306 7.45 -7.59 34.74
C THR A 306 6.71 -6.25 34.62
N ALA A 307 6.46 -5.79 33.39
CA ALA A 307 5.92 -4.46 33.08
C ALA A 307 4.41 -4.24 33.37
N GLY A 308 3.69 -5.23 33.92
CA GLY A 308 2.26 -5.14 34.27
C GLY A 308 1.83 -6.17 35.32
N SER A 309 0.68 -5.96 35.96
CA SER A 309 0.10 -6.92 36.91
C SER A 309 -0.07 -8.30 36.26
N LYS A 310 0.73 -9.29 36.70
CA LYS A 310 0.70 -10.72 36.31
C LYS A 310 0.28 -10.99 34.85
N LEU A 311 1.11 -10.57 33.90
CA LEU A 311 1.01 -11.05 32.52
C LEU A 311 1.73 -12.41 32.42
N ASP A 312 1.01 -13.46 32.06
CA ASP A 312 1.57 -14.79 31.81
C ASP A 312 2.04 -14.94 30.34
N ARG A 313 2.82 -15.99 30.07
CA ARG A 313 3.32 -16.26 28.71
C ARG A 313 2.20 -16.56 27.72
N ARG A 314 1.06 -17.09 28.16
CA ARG A 314 -0.13 -17.34 27.34
C ARG A 314 -0.70 -16.06 26.74
N LYS A 315 -0.98 -15.05 27.57
CA LYS A 315 -1.48 -13.74 27.10
C LYS A 315 -0.45 -13.04 26.21
N ARG A 316 0.84 -13.19 26.51
CA ARG A 316 1.91 -12.67 25.65
C ARG A 316 1.88 -13.32 24.26
N LEU A 317 1.76 -14.65 24.15
CA LEU A 317 1.63 -15.35 22.86
C LEU A 317 0.43 -14.83 22.06
N GLU A 318 -0.75 -14.73 22.69
CA GLU A 318 -1.96 -14.22 22.04
C GLU A 318 -1.78 -12.79 21.53
N SER A 319 -1.19 -11.90 22.33
CA SER A 319 -0.92 -10.51 21.93
C SER A 319 0.09 -10.35 20.78
N LEU A 320 0.89 -11.38 20.54
CA LEU A 320 1.90 -11.45 19.48
C LEU A 320 1.38 -12.16 18.22
N GLU A 321 0.10 -12.51 18.16
CA GLU A 321 -0.48 -13.31 17.06
C GLU A 321 0.25 -14.66 16.87
N MET A 322 0.63 -15.29 17.98
CA MET A 322 1.26 -16.61 18.01
C MET A 322 0.32 -17.66 18.63
N GLU A 323 0.48 -18.91 18.20
CA GLU A 323 -0.22 -20.05 18.76
C GLU A 323 0.75 -21.22 18.99
N LEU A 324 0.70 -21.86 20.15
CA LEU A 324 1.48 -23.06 20.40
C LEU A 324 0.87 -24.24 19.66
N GLN A 325 1.65 -24.94 18.83
CA GLN A 325 1.15 -26.03 18.00
C GLN A 325 0.69 -27.25 18.82
N GLY A 326 -0.37 -27.90 18.37
CA GLY A 326 -0.93 -29.13 18.96
C GLY A 326 -2.02 -28.86 20.03
N SER A 327 -2.65 -29.92 20.50
CA SER A 327 -3.71 -29.88 21.52
C SER A 327 -3.43 -30.91 22.63
N ASN A 328 -4.07 -30.74 23.80
CA ASN A 328 -3.90 -31.62 24.98
C ASN A 328 -2.44 -31.70 25.48
N TRP A 329 -1.85 -30.55 25.80
CA TRP A 329 -0.44 -30.48 26.16
C TRP A 329 -0.11 -31.18 27.49
N PRO A 330 1.11 -31.76 27.62
CA PRO A 330 1.63 -32.23 28.89
C PRO A 330 1.65 -31.12 29.94
N LYS A 331 1.54 -31.50 31.22
CA LYS A 331 1.54 -30.54 32.34
C LYS A 331 2.71 -29.54 32.30
N ALA A 332 3.90 -29.97 31.87
CA ALA A 332 5.07 -29.10 31.77
C ALA A 332 4.88 -27.91 30.80
N ILE A 333 4.16 -28.12 29.69
CA ILE A 333 3.84 -27.05 28.72
C ILE A 333 2.78 -26.11 29.30
N THR A 334 1.75 -26.66 29.97
CA THR A 334 0.73 -25.84 30.64
C THR A 334 1.36 -24.98 31.75
N ASP A 335 2.24 -25.57 32.56
CA ASP A 335 3.00 -24.85 33.59
C ASP A 335 3.91 -23.76 32.97
N TRP A 336 4.44 -23.97 31.76
CA TRP A 336 5.23 -22.96 31.05
C TRP A 336 4.36 -21.78 30.59
N LEU A 337 3.16 -22.06 30.04
CA LEU A 337 2.23 -21.04 29.55
C LEU A 337 1.69 -20.14 30.66
N ASP A 338 1.45 -20.72 31.83
CA ASP A 338 0.87 -20.02 32.97
C ASP A 338 1.94 -19.33 33.86
N SER A 339 3.23 -19.42 33.47
CA SER A 339 4.35 -18.75 34.14
C SER A 339 4.39 -17.25 33.79
N ASP A 340 4.77 -16.42 34.77
CA ASP A 340 4.99 -14.97 34.65
C ASP A 340 6.48 -14.61 34.55
N ARG A 341 7.37 -15.61 34.50
CA ARG A 341 8.82 -15.41 34.42
C ARG A 341 9.28 -15.15 32.98
N PRO A 342 10.31 -14.30 32.77
CA PRO A 342 10.92 -14.13 31.46
C PRO A 342 11.23 -15.46 30.77
N GLY A 343 11.07 -15.49 29.46
CA GLY A 343 11.38 -16.63 28.60
C GLY A 343 12.33 -16.21 27.49
N GLN A 344 13.06 -17.16 26.92
CA GLN A 344 13.87 -16.93 25.73
C GLN A 344 13.24 -17.59 24.51
N SER A 345 13.60 -17.07 23.34
CA SER A 345 13.15 -17.56 22.05
C SER A 345 14.32 -17.71 21.10
N LEU A 346 14.25 -18.74 20.26
CA LEU A 346 15.20 -18.99 19.18
C LEU A 346 14.43 -19.06 17.87
N CYS A 347 14.77 -18.18 16.94
CA CYS A 347 14.22 -18.21 15.59
C CYS A 347 14.91 -19.30 14.78
N HIS A 348 14.18 -20.04 13.93
CA HIS A 348 14.78 -21.11 13.13
C HIS A 348 14.12 -21.31 11.76
N GLY A 349 14.89 -21.69 10.75
CA GLY A 349 14.35 -22.19 9.48
C GLY A 349 15.35 -23.01 8.69
N ALA A 350 14.83 -23.90 7.88
CA ALA A 350 15.59 -24.87 7.10
C ALA A 350 15.27 -24.73 5.61
N MET A 351 16.23 -25.14 4.78
CA MET A 351 16.04 -25.35 3.35
C MET A 351 16.86 -26.55 2.93
N TYR A 352 16.20 -27.61 2.51
CA TYR A 352 16.79 -28.91 2.21
C TYR A 352 17.05 -29.10 0.72
N SER A 353 18.01 -29.96 0.39
CA SER A 353 18.26 -30.44 -0.96
C SER A 353 18.55 -29.34 -2.00
N VAL A 354 19.21 -28.25 -1.61
CA VAL A 354 19.61 -27.19 -2.54
C VAL A 354 20.74 -27.72 -3.43
N VAL A 355 20.57 -27.61 -4.75
CA VAL A 355 21.57 -28.06 -5.73
C VAL A 355 22.30 -26.86 -6.30
N TRP A 356 23.58 -26.73 -5.97
CA TRP A 356 24.51 -25.83 -6.62
C TRP A 356 25.10 -26.49 -7.86
N ASN A 357 25.06 -25.81 -9.00
CA ASN A 357 25.78 -26.19 -10.20
C ASN A 357 26.25 -24.92 -10.91
N ARG A 358 27.52 -24.88 -11.32
CA ARG A 358 28.10 -23.71 -11.98
C ARG A 358 27.68 -23.54 -13.43
N THR A 359 27.38 -24.64 -14.12
CA THR A 359 27.20 -24.69 -15.59
C THR A 359 25.82 -25.20 -16.01
N LYS A 360 24.91 -25.41 -15.06
CA LYS A 360 23.53 -25.83 -15.32
C LYS A 360 22.59 -24.92 -14.55
N LYS A 361 21.52 -24.47 -15.21
CA LYS A 361 20.40 -23.82 -14.54
C LYS A 361 19.52 -24.86 -13.80
N PRO A 362 18.80 -24.47 -12.75
CA PRO A 362 17.78 -25.31 -12.11
C PRO A 362 16.70 -25.75 -13.11
N ASP A 363 16.06 -26.88 -12.82
CA ASP A 363 15.07 -27.49 -13.72
C ASP A 363 13.75 -26.69 -13.71
N ASN A 364 13.31 -26.23 -12.53
CA ASN A 364 12.10 -25.42 -12.39
C ASN A 364 12.45 -23.96 -12.09
N MET A 365 11.96 -23.05 -12.93
CA MET A 365 12.20 -21.61 -12.86
C MET A 365 10.87 -20.85 -12.95
N PRO A 366 10.10 -20.71 -11.85
CA PRO A 366 8.78 -20.08 -11.91
C PRO A 366 8.80 -18.65 -12.48
N ALA A 367 9.89 -17.90 -12.26
CA ALA A 367 10.10 -16.58 -12.87
C ALA A 367 10.11 -16.62 -14.41
N GLN A 368 10.68 -17.68 -15.00
CA GLN A 368 10.74 -17.87 -16.45
C GLN A 368 9.36 -18.15 -17.02
N GLU A 369 8.57 -18.97 -16.32
CA GLU A 369 7.19 -19.27 -16.69
C GLU A 369 6.34 -18.00 -16.62
N ALA A 370 6.48 -17.21 -15.56
CA ALA A 370 5.82 -15.93 -15.40
C ALA A 370 6.23 -14.91 -16.48
N SER A 371 7.53 -14.83 -16.83
CA SER A 371 8.04 -13.97 -17.91
C SER A 371 7.44 -14.33 -19.26
N THR A 372 7.41 -15.64 -19.56
CA THR A 372 6.84 -16.16 -20.81
C THR A 372 5.35 -15.87 -20.87
N HIS A 373 4.61 -16.11 -19.78
CA HIS A 373 3.19 -15.80 -19.68
C HIS A 373 2.90 -14.31 -19.87
N LEU A 374 3.69 -13.43 -19.24
CA LEU A 374 3.54 -11.98 -19.34
C LEU A 374 3.74 -11.48 -20.78
N LEU A 375 4.72 -12.01 -21.51
CA LEU A 375 5.03 -11.58 -22.88
C LEU A 375 4.12 -12.22 -23.94
N ASP A 376 3.70 -13.47 -23.75
CA ASP A 376 2.88 -14.19 -24.73
C ASP A 376 1.39 -13.83 -24.62
N ASN A 377 0.88 -13.68 -23.38
CA ASN A 377 -0.55 -13.43 -23.14
C ASN A 377 -0.87 -11.96 -22.82
N MET A 378 0.14 -11.16 -22.42
CA MET A 378 -0.03 -9.78 -21.96
C MET A 378 -1.23 -9.56 -21.02
N PRO A 379 -1.30 -10.30 -19.90
CA PRO A 379 -2.44 -10.32 -18.98
C PRO A 379 -2.50 -9.09 -18.07
N VAL A 380 -2.27 -7.90 -18.63
CA VAL A 380 -2.17 -6.62 -17.92
C VAL A 380 -3.51 -5.91 -18.01
N THR A 381 -4.03 -5.41 -16.90
CA THR A 381 -5.36 -4.78 -16.85
C THR A 381 -5.33 -3.47 -16.08
N VAL A 382 -6.06 -2.46 -16.57
CA VAL A 382 -6.24 -1.17 -15.91
C VAL A 382 -7.71 -0.96 -15.57
N GLY A 383 -8.02 -0.90 -14.27
CA GLY A 383 -9.35 -0.63 -13.73
C GLY A 383 -9.32 0.38 -12.58
N THR A 384 -10.45 0.66 -11.94
CA THR A 384 -10.50 1.65 -10.84
C THR A 384 -10.28 1.04 -9.46
N THR A 385 -10.54 -0.26 -9.33
CA THR A 385 -10.32 -1.07 -8.12
C THR A 385 -9.76 -2.44 -8.50
N PRO A 386 -9.22 -3.24 -7.55
CA PRO A 386 -8.77 -4.59 -7.84
C PRO A 386 -9.86 -5.49 -8.44
N ILE A 387 -11.09 -5.40 -7.91
CA ILE A 387 -12.24 -6.17 -8.41
C ILE A 387 -12.65 -5.69 -9.81
N ASP A 388 -12.74 -4.38 -10.04
CA ASP A 388 -13.03 -3.83 -11.38
C ASP A 388 -11.98 -4.26 -12.41
N SER A 389 -10.70 -4.27 -12.01
CA SER A 389 -9.59 -4.72 -12.86
C SER A 389 -9.68 -6.22 -13.14
N LEU A 390 -10.01 -7.04 -12.13
CA LEU A 390 -10.20 -8.48 -12.34
C LEU A 390 -11.37 -8.76 -13.28
N LEU A 391 -12.49 -8.07 -13.09
CA LEU A 391 -13.66 -8.21 -13.96
C LEU A 391 -13.37 -7.72 -15.38
N ALA A 392 -12.60 -6.65 -15.56
CA ALA A 392 -12.18 -6.18 -16.89
C ALA A 392 -11.29 -7.21 -17.61
N TYR A 393 -10.43 -7.93 -16.87
CA TYR A 393 -9.65 -9.04 -17.42
C TYR A 393 -10.56 -10.19 -17.84
N VAL A 394 -11.41 -10.65 -16.93
CA VAL A 394 -12.35 -11.77 -17.14
C VAL A 394 -13.35 -11.48 -18.28
N ASP A 395 -13.93 -10.28 -18.32
CA ASP A 395 -14.90 -9.84 -19.34
C ASP A 395 -14.29 -9.79 -20.75
N SER A 396 -12.96 -9.82 -20.88
CA SER A 396 -12.27 -9.81 -22.18
C SER A 396 -12.18 -11.19 -22.84
N PHE A 397 -12.41 -12.26 -22.09
CA PHE A 397 -12.39 -13.63 -22.60
C PHE A 397 -13.78 -14.11 -23.03
N GLN A 398 -13.82 -14.99 -24.03
CA GLN A 398 -15.01 -15.75 -24.37
C GLN A 398 -14.96 -17.10 -23.66
N TYR A 399 -15.91 -17.37 -22.77
CA TYR A 399 -15.99 -18.64 -22.04
C TYR A 399 -16.89 -19.64 -22.74
N GLU A 400 -16.43 -20.89 -22.88
CA GLU A 400 -17.26 -21.98 -23.40
C GLU A 400 -18.15 -22.59 -22.30
N ASP A 401 -19.23 -23.26 -22.70
CA ASP A 401 -20.15 -23.90 -21.76
C ASP A 401 -19.52 -25.10 -21.02
N HIS A 402 -18.53 -25.75 -21.62
CA HIS A 402 -17.83 -26.94 -21.10
C HIS A 402 -16.33 -26.72 -20.97
N GLU A 403 -15.92 -25.76 -20.14
CA GLU A 403 -14.51 -25.52 -19.84
C GLU A 403 -13.94 -26.61 -18.92
N THR A 404 -12.77 -27.14 -19.28
CA THR A 404 -12.13 -28.25 -18.54
C THR A 404 -10.96 -27.78 -17.68
N ASP A 405 -10.41 -26.61 -17.97
CA ASP A 405 -9.37 -25.98 -17.16
C ASP A 405 -9.97 -25.42 -15.85
N PRO A 406 -9.51 -25.89 -14.66
CA PRO A 406 -9.98 -25.40 -13.37
C PRO A 406 -9.87 -23.88 -13.21
N GLN A 407 -8.80 -23.26 -13.73
CA GLN A 407 -8.61 -21.81 -13.61
C GLN A 407 -9.67 -21.07 -14.44
N ARG A 408 -9.88 -21.47 -15.69
CA ARG A 408 -10.89 -20.85 -16.56
C ARG A 408 -12.32 -21.11 -16.10
N ARG A 409 -12.59 -22.23 -15.44
CA ARG A 409 -13.88 -22.47 -14.76
C ARG A 409 -14.12 -21.42 -13.67
N ILE A 410 -13.13 -21.15 -12.82
CA ILE A 410 -13.25 -20.12 -11.77
C ILE A 410 -13.41 -18.72 -12.40
N GLU A 411 -12.65 -18.39 -13.44
CA GLU A 411 -12.78 -17.11 -14.14
C GLU A 411 -14.19 -16.93 -14.74
N LYS A 412 -14.75 -17.98 -15.34
CA LYS A 412 -16.14 -18.01 -15.82
C LYS A 412 -17.14 -17.79 -14.68
N ASP A 413 -16.95 -18.45 -13.54
CA ASP A 413 -17.83 -18.29 -12.40
C ASP A 413 -17.77 -16.86 -11.84
N ILE A 414 -16.58 -16.26 -11.81
CA ILE A 414 -16.38 -14.85 -11.44
C ILE A 414 -17.07 -13.92 -12.45
N HIS A 415 -16.99 -14.20 -13.76
CA HIS A 415 -17.73 -13.45 -14.79
C HIS A 415 -19.23 -13.44 -14.49
N MET A 416 -19.79 -14.62 -14.18
CA MET A 416 -21.21 -14.78 -13.86
C MET A 416 -21.60 -14.06 -12.57
N LEU A 417 -20.71 -14.01 -11.58
CA LEU A 417 -20.90 -13.27 -10.33
C LEU A 417 -20.63 -11.76 -10.46
N GLY A 418 -20.01 -11.30 -11.54
CA GLY A 418 -19.61 -9.91 -11.76
C GLY A 418 -20.71 -8.86 -11.46
N PRO A 419 -21.98 -9.05 -11.87
CA PRO A 419 -23.06 -8.14 -11.52
C PRO A 419 -23.33 -8.05 -10.01
N LEU A 420 -23.19 -9.16 -9.27
CA LEU A 420 -23.40 -9.21 -7.82
C LEU A 420 -22.20 -8.64 -7.07
N LEU A 421 -20.97 -8.97 -7.49
CA LEU A 421 -19.73 -8.43 -6.91
C LEU A 421 -19.65 -6.91 -7.05
N ARG A 422 -20.21 -6.35 -8.12
CA ARG A 422 -20.35 -4.89 -8.31
C ARG A 422 -21.48 -4.27 -7.46
N ALA A 423 -22.47 -5.05 -7.03
CA ALA A 423 -23.68 -4.59 -6.35
C ALA A 423 -23.68 -4.79 -4.82
N GLN A 424 -22.62 -5.38 -4.26
CA GLN A 424 -22.67 -6.03 -2.95
C GLN A 424 -22.54 -5.11 -1.72
N ASP A 425 -22.36 -3.80 -1.91
CA ASP A 425 -22.12 -2.88 -0.79
C ASP A 425 -23.33 -2.06 -0.33
N GLU A 426 -24.56 -2.37 -0.77
CA GLU A 426 -25.80 -2.25 0.01
C GLU A 426 -27.00 -2.91 -0.70
N GLY A 427 -28.13 -3.03 -0.01
CA GLY A 427 -29.20 -4.02 -0.21
C GLY A 427 -29.83 -4.16 -1.60
N VAL A 428 -30.37 -5.37 -1.84
CA VAL A 428 -30.95 -5.85 -3.09
C VAL A 428 -32.23 -5.08 -3.45
N ASP A 429 -32.05 -3.93 -4.11
CA ASP A 429 -33.01 -3.32 -5.03
C ASP A 429 -32.27 -2.27 -5.88
N ALA A 430 -31.53 -2.71 -6.92
CA ALA A 430 -31.40 -2.03 -8.23
C ALA A 430 -30.11 -2.36 -8.99
N HIS A 431 -30.27 -2.94 -10.19
CA HIS A 431 -29.21 -2.89 -11.22
C HIS A 431 -28.89 -1.45 -11.69
N ARG A 432 -29.81 -0.49 -11.52
CA ARG A 432 -29.64 0.92 -11.93
C ARG A 432 -28.87 1.73 -10.89
N VAL A 433 -29.26 1.66 -9.61
CA VAL A 433 -28.53 2.27 -8.49
C VAL A 433 -27.12 1.68 -8.39
N ALA A 434 -26.95 0.37 -8.61
CA ALA A 434 -25.62 -0.25 -8.63
C ALA A 434 -24.68 0.35 -9.70
N MET A 435 -25.18 0.78 -10.87
CA MET A 435 -24.32 1.39 -11.90
C MET A 435 -23.88 2.82 -11.57
N ASP A 436 -24.75 3.60 -10.93
CA ASP A 436 -24.39 4.94 -10.44
C ASP A 436 -23.52 4.86 -9.17
N GLU A 437 -23.75 3.86 -8.32
CA GLU A 437 -22.90 3.56 -7.18
C GLU A 437 -21.51 3.11 -7.61
N VAL A 438 -21.39 2.27 -8.65
CA VAL A 438 -20.10 1.91 -9.29
C VAL A 438 -19.30 3.16 -9.68
N GLN A 439 -19.95 4.27 -10.08
CA GLN A 439 -19.23 5.52 -10.33
C GLN A 439 -18.65 6.17 -9.07
N ASN A 440 -19.32 6.04 -7.92
CA ASN A 440 -18.81 6.55 -6.64
C ASN A 440 -17.51 5.83 -6.19
N TRP A 441 -17.30 4.58 -6.63
CA TRP A 441 -16.09 3.81 -6.33
C TRP A 441 -14.83 4.27 -7.09
N ASN A 442 -15.00 5.08 -8.13
CA ASN A 442 -13.89 5.64 -8.90
C ASN A 442 -13.14 6.76 -8.15
N PHE A 443 -13.70 7.22 -7.02
CA PHE A 443 -13.15 8.31 -6.21
C PHE A 443 -12.72 7.80 -4.82
N SER A 444 -11.60 8.31 -4.33
CA SER A 444 -11.22 8.17 -2.92
C SER A 444 -11.98 9.19 -2.09
N ARG A 445 -12.29 8.80 -0.86
CA ARG A 445 -13.14 9.54 0.06
C ARG A 445 -12.28 10.10 1.18
N GLU A 446 -12.41 11.38 1.43
CA GLU A 446 -11.82 12.07 2.58
C GLU A 446 -12.90 12.50 3.56
N SER A 447 -12.57 12.54 4.85
CA SER A 447 -13.54 12.85 5.91
C SER A 447 -14.24 14.20 5.68
N GLY A 448 -15.58 14.16 5.66
CA GLY A 448 -16.43 15.34 5.53
C GLY A 448 -16.41 16.28 6.74
N GLY A 449 -15.88 15.82 7.87
CA GLY A 449 -16.01 16.45 9.19
C GLY A 449 -17.16 15.87 10.02
N SER A 450 -17.33 16.40 11.22
CA SER A 450 -18.32 15.92 12.19
C SER A 450 -19.60 16.77 12.14
N HIS A 451 -20.73 16.13 12.38
CA HIS A 451 -22.03 16.79 12.55
C HIS A 451 -22.77 16.22 13.75
N TRP A 452 -23.37 17.07 14.56
CA TRP A 452 -24.08 16.68 15.76
C TRP A 452 -25.58 16.57 15.50
N TYR A 453 -26.18 15.49 15.99
CA TYR A 453 -27.59 15.15 15.83
C TYR A 453 -28.25 14.87 17.19
N ILE A 454 -29.57 15.01 17.28
CA ILE A 454 -30.36 14.60 18.45
C ILE A 454 -31.26 13.44 18.03
N GLN A 455 -30.81 12.21 18.26
CA GLN A 455 -31.58 11.00 17.92
C GLN A 455 -32.57 10.62 19.02
N SER A 456 -33.79 10.21 18.63
CA SER A 456 -34.73 9.55 19.56
C SER A 456 -34.29 8.11 19.88
N GLN A 457 -34.68 7.56 21.04
CA GLN A 457 -34.32 6.18 21.39
C GLN A 457 -34.94 5.17 20.41
N PRO A 458 -34.27 4.04 20.11
CA PRO A 458 -34.78 3.02 19.20
C PRO A 458 -36.16 2.51 19.64
N GLY A 459 -37.19 2.67 18.80
CA GLY A 459 -38.56 2.20 19.07
C GLY A 459 -39.51 3.23 19.68
N GLU A 460 -39.05 4.44 20.01
CA GLU A 460 -39.93 5.56 20.41
C GLU A 460 -40.34 6.41 19.20
N LYS A 461 -41.54 7.02 19.26
CA LYS A 461 -41.94 8.01 18.26
C LYS A 461 -40.97 9.19 18.32
N VAL A 462 -40.48 9.63 17.18
CA VAL A 462 -39.59 10.79 17.05
C VAL A 462 -40.23 11.98 17.78
N THR A 463 -39.64 12.38 18.90
CA THR A 463 -40.15 13.49 19.70
C THR A 463 -39.37 14.72 19.28
N THR A 464 -40.04 15.75 18.75
CA THR A 464 -39.37 16.99 18.32
C THR A 464 -38.64 17.61 19.53
N PRO A 465 -37.32 17.87 19.44
CA PRO A 465 -36.56 18.54 20.50
C PRO A 465 -37.13 19.91 20.82
N SER A 466 -36.79 20.46 21.99
CA SER A 466 -37.21 21.82 22.35
C SER A 466 -36.60 22.86 21.40
N ASP A 467 -37.31 23.97 21.14
CA ASP A 467 -36.79 25.06 20.29
C ASP A 467 -35.44 25.62 20.77
N ASP A 468 -35.17 25.52 22.08
CA ASP A 468 -33.90 25.93 22.68
C ASP A 468 -32.78 24.91 22.40
N ASP A 469 -33.08 23.60 22.47
CA ASP A 469 -32.12 22.56 22.07
C ASP A 469 -31.79 22.63 20.57
N ILE A 470 -32.77 22.96 19.72
CA ILE A 470 -32.55 23.15 18.27
C ILE A 470 -31.59 24.32 18.00
N LYS A 471 -31.77 25.46 18.69
CA LYS A 471 -30.86 26.62 18.57
C LYS A 471 -29.47 26.31 19.13
N LEU A 472 -29.39 25.55 20.22
CA LEU A 472 -28.11 25.11 20.79
C LEU A 472 -27.38 24.15 19.84
N LEU A 473 -28.12 23.25 19.18
CA LEU A 473 -27.59 22.32 18.17
C LEU A 473 -27.05 23.08 16.96
N GLU A 474 -27.74 24.12 16.49
CA GLU A 474 -27.26 25.00 15.42
C GLU A 474 -25.92 25.67 15.80
N GLN A 475 -25.82 26.20 17.03
CA GLN A 475 -24.57 26.80 17.52
C GLN A 475 -23.44 25.78 17.63
N LEU A 476 -23.76 24.57 18.09
CA LEU A 476 -22.82 23.45 18.19
C LEU A 476 -22.27 23.06 16.83
N ASN A 477 -23.14 22.85 15.84
CA ASN A 477 -22.75 22.47 14.49
C ASN A 477 -21.96 23.57 13.77
N ASN A 478 -22.30 24.84 13.99
CA ASN A 478 -21.52 25.96 13.47
C ASN A 478 -20.11 26.01 14.09
N ALA A 479 -19.98 25.81 15.41
CA ALA A 479 -18.69 25.75 16.08
C ALA A 479 -17.85 24.55 15.59
N GLN A 480 -18.47 23.37 15.47
CA GLN A 480 -17.81 22.16 14.96
C GLN A 480 -17.28 22.37 13.53
N LYS A 481 -18.10 22.95 12.65
CA LYS A 481 -17.71 23.25 11.26
C LYS A 481 -16.48 24.18 11.18
N VAL A 482 -16.37 25.15 12.10
CA VAL A 482 -15.19 26.02 12.20
C VAL A 482 -13.97 25.19 12.61
N VAL A 483 -14.08 24.33 13.62
CA VAL A 483 -12.98 23.44 14.05
C VAL A 483 -12.51 22.55 12.91
N ASP A 484 -13.42 21.91 12.18
CA ASP A 484 -13.08 20.99 11.08
C ASP A 484 -12.40 21.72 9.92
N THR A 485 -12.91 22.91 9.58
CA THR A 485 -12.34 23.75 8.51
C THR A 485 -10.94 24.23 8.88
N ILE A 486 -10.74 24.70 10.11
CA ILE A 486 -9.43 25.12 10.61
C ILE A 486 -8.46 23.95 10.62
N SER A 487 -8.91 22.77 11.06
CA SER A 487 -8.06 21.57 11.13
C SER A 487 -7.54 21.17 9.74
N ARG A 488 -8.40 21.17 8.71
CA ARG A 488 -7.99 20.93 7.31
C ARG A 488 -7.03 22.01 6.79
N GLN A 489 -7.31 23.28 7.08
CA GLN A 489 -6.43 24.39 6.66
C GLN A 489 -5.04 24.29 7.29
N ILE A 490 -4.95 23.90 8.57
CA ILE A 490 -3.67 23.69 9.24
C ILE A 490 -2.88 22.59 8.54
N ILE A 491 -3.50 21.46 8.19
CA ILE A 491 -2.84 20.35 7.48
C ILE A 491 -2.21 20.85 6.16
N GLU A 492 -2.96 21.60 5.35
CA GLU A 492 -2.45 22.18 4.10
C GLU A 492 -1.28 23.15 4.35
N MET A 493 -1.36 24.00 5.37
CA MET A 493 -0.31 24.96 5.71
C MET A 493 0.96 24.28 6.23
N ARG A 494 0.84 23.14 6.93
CA ARG A 494 1.98 22.32 7.36
C ARG A 494 2.74 21.75 6.17
N TRP A 495 2.02 21.17 5.20
CA TRP A 495 2.64 20.71 3.95
C TRP A 495 3.20 21.89 3.14
N THR A 496 2.55 23.06 3.17
CA THR A 496 3.07 24.27 2.52
C THR A 496 4.43 24.68 3.08
N MET A 497 4.63 24.61 4.42
CA MET A 497 5.93 24.87 5.05
C MET A 497 6.99 23.88 4.55
N PHE A 498 6.65 22.60 4.48
CA PHE A 498 7.53 21.59 3.88
C PHE A 498 7.85 21.87 2.41
N SER A 499 6.85 22.29 1.61
CA SER A 499 7.06 22.61 0.20
C SER A 499 8.02 23.79 0.02
N TYR A 500 8.01 24.78 0.91
CA TYR A 500 8.95 25.90 0.90
C TYR A 500 10.36 25.44 1.25
N TRP A 501 10.48 24.55 2.25
CA TRP A 501 11.74 23.91 2.60
C TRP A 501 12.32 23.13 1.41
N TRP A 502 11.54 22.22 0.82
CA TRP A 502 11.96 21.41 -0.32
C TRP A 502 12.41 22.27 -1.51
N ARG A 503 11.61 23.28 -1.87
CA ARG A 503 11.91 24.18 -2.99
C ARG A 503 13.12 25.07 -2.73
N TYR A 504 13.44 25.37 -1.47
CA TYR A 504 14.65 26.12 -1.12
C TYR A 504 15.92 25.29 -1.37
N PHE A 505 15.92 24.02 -0.96
CA PHE A 505 17.08 23.14 -1.11
C PHE A 505 17.24 22.58 -2.52
N SER A 506 16.14 22.26 -3.21
CA SER A 506 16.16 21.78 -4.59
C SER A 506 16.36 22.87 -5.65
N ALA A 507 16.24 24.16 -5.30
CA ALA A 507 16.47 25.24 -6.26
C ALA A 507 17.96 25.52 -6.44
N THR A 508 18.37 25.74 -7.69
CA THR A 508 19.74 26.17 -7.99
C THR A 508 20.09 27.45 -7.24
N THR A 509 21.33 27.59 -6.81
CA THR A 509 21.81 28.69 -5.93
C THR A 509 21.37 30.11 -6.36
N GLY A 510 21.20 30.38 -7.65
CA GLY A 510 20.70 31.67 -8.18
C GLY A 510 19.18 31.86 -8.19
N ASN A 511 18.39 30.81 -7.97
CA ASN A 511 16.93 30.77 -8.06
C ASN A 511 16.23 30.54 -6.71
N LYS A 512 16.98 30.51 -5.61
CA LYS A 512 16.41 30.35 -4.26
C LYS A 512 15.51 31.53 -3.92
N LYS A 513 14.20 31.26 -3.85
CA LYS A 513 13.20 32.26 -3.44
C LYS A 513 13.13 32.33 -1.92
N HIS A 514 12.88 33.53 -1.40
CA HIS A 514 12.57 33.75 0.00
C HIS A 514 11.05 33.79 0.18
N TRP A 515 10.52 32.89 1.01
CA TRP A 515 9.12 32.87 1.40
C TRP A 515 8.95 33.41 2.83
N ASP A 516 7.80 33.99 3.13
CA ASP A 516 7.48 34.47 4.48
C ASP A 516 7.06 33.31 5.39
N ILE A 517 8.07 32.60 5.89
CA ILE A 517 7.90 31.47 6.80
C ILE A 517 7.42 31.90 8.19
N ASP A 518 7.67 33.16 8.58
CA ASP A 518 7.23 33.69 9.88
C ASP A 518 5.72 33.91 9.86
N TYR A 519 5.19 34.49 8.77
CA TYR A 519 3.75 34.59 8.54
C TYR A 519 3.10 33.21 8.61
N LEU A 520 3.64 32.21 7.93
CA LEU A 520 3.06 30.86 7.89
C LEU A 520 2.98 30.22 9.28
N LYS A 521 4.06 30.30 10.07
CA LYS A 521 4.08 29.83 11.47
C LYS A 521 3.04 30.56 12.32
N ASN A 522 3.04 31.89 12.29
CA ASN A 522 2.14 32.72 13.09
C ASN A 522 0.66 32.44 12.74
N GLN A 523 0.36 32.22 11.47
CA GLN A 523 -1.00 31.83 11.05
C GLN A 523 -1.40 30.46 11.58
N ILE A 524 -0.51 29.46 11.53
CA ILE A 524 -0.80 28.13 12.08
C ILE A 524 -1.07 28.24 13.59
N GLU A 525 -0.23 28.94 14.35
CA GLU A 525 -0.41 29.11 15.80
C GLU A 525 -1.72 29.86 16.14
N TYR A 526 -2.05 30.90 15.36
CA TYR A 526 -3.30 31.63 15.50
C TYR A 526 -4.52 30.73 15.26
N LEU A 527 -4.49 29.95 14.17
CA LEU A 527 -5.55 29.00 13.83
C LEU A 527 -5.69 27.89 14.89
N GLN A 528 -4.58 27.37 15.40
CA GLN A 528 -4.57 26.40 16.49
C GLN A 528 -5.21 26.96 17.76
N SER A 529 -4.91 28.21 18.12
CA SER A 529 -5.54 28.89 19.26
C SER A 529 -7.05 29.03 19.07
N ILE A 530 -7.52 29.44 17.88
CA ILE A 530 -8.96 29.52 17.59
C ILE A 530 -9.61 28.14 17.69
N ALA A 531 -9.02 27.11 17.09
CA ALA A 531 -9.54 25.75 17.17
C ALA A 531 -9.62 25.25 18.61
N GLY A 532 -8.61 25.53 19.44
CA GLY A 532 -8.59 25.23 20.86
C GLY A 532 -9.74 25.91 21.62
N HIS A 533 -9.93 27.22 21.42
CA HIS A 533 -11.03 27.97 22.02
C HIS A 533 -12.41 27.45 21.58
N GLN A 534 -12.58 27.09 20.31
CA GLN A 534 -13.84 26.52 19.80
C GLN A 534 -14.10 25.12 20.37
N LYS A 535 -13.09 24.26 20.48
CA LYS A 535 -13.22 22.95 21.15
C LYS A 535 -13.60 23.11 22.62
N ASP A 536 -12.99 24.07 23.31
CA ASP A 536 -13.35 24.41 24.69
C ASP A 536 -14.79 24.94 24.80
N TYR A 537 -15.22 25.79 23.85
CA TYR A 537 -16.59 26.28 23.79
C TYR A 537 -17.60 25.14 23.59
N ILE A 538 -17.33 24.22 22.66
CA ILE A 538 -18.14 23.02 22.42
C ILE A 538 -18.26 22.19 23.70
N THR A 539 -17.13 21.80 24.30
CA THR A 539 -17.08 20.84 25.39
C THR A 539 -17.48 21.41 26.75
N LYS A 540 -17.06 22.63 27.08
CA LYS A 540 -17.26 23.25 28.40
C LYS A 540 -18.51 24.13 28.47
N VAL A 541 -18.99 24.66 27.34
CA VAL A 541 -20.10 25.64 27.32
C VAL A 541 -21.36 25.10 26.67
N LEU A 542 -21.26 24.46 25.50
CA LEU A 542 -22.44 23.97 24.78
C LEU A 542 -22.90 22.60 25.28
N MET A 543 -22.00 21.61 25.33
CA MET A 543 -22.32 20.24 25.75
C MET A 543 -23.10 20.13 27.08
N PRO A 544 -22.76 20.88 28.16
CA PRO A 544 -23.48 20.78 29.43
C PRO A 544 -24.91 21.34 29.41
N LYS A 545 -25.29 22.11 28.38
CA LYS A 545 -26.59 22.79 28.31
C LYS A 545 -27.70 21.95 27.69
N PHE A 546 -27.35 20.83 27.04
CA PHE A 546 -28.32 19.97 26.38
C PHE A 546 -29.06 19.09 27.39
N THR A 547 -30.39 19.06 27.30
CA THR A 547 -31.23 18.16 28.11
C THR A 547 -31.06 16.71 27.65
N GLN A 548 -30.97 16.52 26.33
CA GLN A 548 -30.66 15.25 25.69
C GLN A 548 -29.30 15.38 25.00
N LYS A 549 -28.35 14.51 25.35
CA LYS A 549 -27.00 14.58 24.80
C LYS A 549 -27.01 14.38 23.28
N PRO A 550 -26.49 15.33 22.50
CA PRO A 550 -26.34 15.15 21.07
C PRO A 550 -25.31 14.06 20.79
N GLN A 551 -25.50 13.36 19.68
CA GLN A 551 -24.60 12.33 19.18
C GLN A 551 -23.83 12.84 17.97
N GLU A 552 -22.58 12.43 17.86
CA GLU A 552 -21.72 12.76 16.72
C GLU A 552 -22.01 11.80 15.57
N GLY A 553 -22.32 12.37 14.41
CA GLY A 553 -22.33 11.70 13.11
C GLY A 553 -21.35 12.37 12.15
N VAL A 554 -21.34 11.92 10.89
CA VAL A 554 -20.34 12.29 9.90
C VAL A 554 -20.99 13.06 8.75
N LEU A 555 -20.39 14.18 8.34
CA LEU A 555 -20.83 14.91 7.15
C LEU A 555 -20.49 14.14 5.87
N PRO A 556 -21.21 14.41 4.75
CA PRO A 556 -20.84 13.88 3.45
C PRO A 556 -19.35 14.13 3.14
N GLU A 557 -18.71 13.05 2.73
CA GLU A 557 -17.29 12.98 2.41
C GLU A 557 -16.90 13.89 1.24
N PHE A 558 -15.61 14.23 1.18
CA PHE A 558 -15.02 14.83 0.00
C PHE A 558 -14.53 13.72 -0.92
N SER A 559 -14.67 13.92 -2.23
CA SER A 559 -14.26 12.96 -3.24
C SER A 559 -13.10 13.52 -4.06
N GLN A 560 -12.12 12.68 -4.35
CA GLN A 560 -11.01 12.97 -5.27
C GLN A 560 -10.73 11.74 -6.14
N PRO A 561 -10.20 11.90 -7.37
CA PRO A 561 -9.91 10.75 -8.23
C PRO A 561 -8.96 9.74 -7.54
N ARG A 562 -9.19 8.45 -7.78
CA ARG A 562 -8.24 7.39 -7.38
C ARG A 562 -7.15 7.25 -8.42
N ASP A 563 -6.00 6.77 -8.00
CA ASP A 563 -4.99 6.26 -8.94
C ASP A 563 -5.57 5.06 -9.70
N PRO A 564 -5.32 4.91 -11.02
CA PRO A 564 -5.71 3.71 -11.75
C PRO A 564 -5.13 2.47 -11.08
N THR A 565 -5.91 1.40 -10.99
CA THR A 565 -5.48 0.11 -10.46
C THR A 565 -4.95 -0.75 -11.59
N LEU A 566 -3.73 -1.24 -11.42
CA LEU A 566 -3.11 -2.23 -12.30
C LEU A 566 -3.37 -3.63 -11.74
N LEU A 567 -3.69 -4.57 -12.62
CA LEU A 567 -3.72 -6.00 -12.32
C LEU A 567 -2.89 -6.75 -13.35
N VAL A 568 -2.12 -7.74 -12.90
CA VAL A 568 -1.40 -8.68 -13.78
C VAL A 568 -1.80 -10.10 -13.40
N ALA A 569 -2.53 -10.78 -14.29
CA ALA A 569 -2.98 -12.15 -14.05
C ALA A 569 -1.91 -13.18 -14.46
N GLY A 570 -2.01 -14.40 -13.93
CA GLY A 570 -1.05 -15.48 -14.13
C GLY A 570 0.23 -15.40 -13.28
N ILE A 571 0.31 -14.48 -12.31
CA ILE A 571 1.51 -14.31 -11.47
C ILE A 571 1.13 -14.47 -9.99
N GLN A 572 1.74 -15.46 -9.33
CA GLN A 572 1.49 -15.76 -7.92
C GLN A 572 2.11 -14.68 -7.00
N ALA A 573 1.45 -14.42 -5.87
CA ALA A 573 1.97 -13.55 -4.82
C ALA A 573 3.25 -14.13 -4.18
N GLY A 574 4.20 -13.28 -3.79
CA GLY A 574 5.48 -13.70 -3.22
C GLY A 574 5.47 -14.09 -1.73
N TRP A 575 4.30 -14.06 -1.08
CA TRP A 575 4.15 -14.31 0.35
C TRP A 575 3.57 -15.70 0.63
N PRO A 576 3.88 -16.35 1.77
CA PRO A 576 3.21 -17.57 2.19
C PRO A 576 1.68 -17.38 2.27
N ASP A 577 0.93 -18.42 1.91
CA ASP A 577 -0.54 -18.43 1.94
C ASP A 577 -1.12 -18.29 3.36
N ASP A 578 -0.40 -18.78 4.35
CA ASP A 578 -0.71 -18.67 5.79
C ASP A 578 -0.10 -17.42 6.47
N TYR A 579 0.45 -16.47 5.71
CA TYR A 579 1.19 -15.34 6.30
C TYR A 579 0.33 -14.43 7.20
N LEU A 580 -0.98 -14.37 6.97
CA LEU A 580 -1.92 -13.62 7.80
C LEU A 580 -2.50 -14.43 8.98
N GLU A 581 -2.24 -15.74 9.04
CA GLU A 581 -2.66 -16.59 10.15
C GLU A 581 -1.78 -16.39 11.40
N LYS A 582 -2.23 -16.92 12.54
CA LYS A 582 -1.40 -16.93 13.76
C LYS A 582 -0.17 -17.81 13.56
N LEU A 583 1.00 -17.30 13.95
CA LEU A 583 2.26 -18.01 13.80
C LEU A 583 2.30 -19.23 14.73
N LYS A 584 2.36 -20.42 14.16
CA LYS A 584 2.47 -21.67 14.92
C LYS A 584 3.90 -21.83 15.47
N VAL A 585 4.05 -21.81 16.79
CA VAL A 585 5.32 -21.93 17.52
C VAL A 585 5.39 -23.25 18.30
N ARG A 586 6.60 -23.68 18.67
CA ARG A 586 6.83 -24.95 19.39
C ARG A 586 7.78 -24.77 20.58
N LEU A 587 7.72 -25.69 21.54
CA LEU A 587 8.67 -25.81 22.65
C LEU A 587 9.60 -27.03 22.46
N ASP A 588 10.73 -27.00 23.15
CA ASP A 588 11.75 -28.05 23.25
C ASP A 588 11.26 -29.52 23.22
N ASP A 589 10.16 -29.82 23.91
CA ASP A 589 9.64 -31.19 24.07
C ASP A 589 8.80 -31.67 22.88
N GLN A 590 8.47 -30.77 21.96
CA GLN A 590 7.67 -31.03 20.76
C GLN A 590 8.52 -31.25 19.50
N PHE A 591 9.84 -31.15 19.59
CA PHE A 591 10.72 -31.37 18.43
C PHE A 591 10.85 -32.85 18.11
N VAL A 592 11.02 -33.15 16.82
CA VAL A 592 11.26 -34.52 16.34
C VAL A 592 12.62 -35.00 16.83
N LYS A 593 12.63 -36.13 17.55
CA LYS A 593 13.85 -36.63 18.18
C LYS A 593 14.64 -37.51 17.21
N LEU A 594 15.94 -37.27 17.16
CA LEU A 594 16.89 -38.19 16.53
C LEU A 594 17.03 -39.47 17.37
N ASP A 595 17.15 -40.62 16.71
CA ASP A 595 17.39 -41.90 17.37
C ASP A 595 18.79 -41.96 18.03
N ASP A 596 18.92 -42.75 19.09
CA ASP A 596 20.13 -42.74 19.94
C ASP A 596 21.40 -43.17 19.20
N ASP A 597 21.27 -44.04 18.20
CA ASP A 597 22.41 -44.46 17.37
C ASP A 597 22.85 -43.35 16.41
N SER A 598 21.91 -42.64 15.79
CA SER A 598 22.22 -41.49 14.94
C SER A 598 22.76 -40.31 15.74
N LYS A 599 22.27 -40.07 16.96
CA LYS A 599 22.82 -39.06 17.88
C LYS A 599 24.30 -39.30 18.18
N LYS A 600 24.72 -40.55 18.43
CA LYS A 600 26.13 -40.88 18.70
C LYS A 600 27.04 -40.68 17.50
N LYS A 601 26.50 -40.74 16.27
CA LYS A 601 27.25 -40.52 15.03
C LYS A 601 27.34 -39.05 14.64
N LEU A 602 26.44 -38.21 15.14
CA LEU A 602 26.40 -36.79 14.82
C LEU A 602 27.52 -36.05 15.57
N ASN A 603 28.48 -35.50 14.82
CA ASN A 603 29.50 -34.62 15.37
C ASN A 603 28.92 -33.23 15.68
N MET A 604 28.42 -33.03 16.90
CA MET A 604 27.83 -31.76 17.32
C MET A 604 28.83 -30.59 17.37
N GLU A 605 30.14 -30.86 17.54
CA GLU A 605 31.15 -29.79 17.58
C GLU A 605 31.24 -29.05 16.25
N ALA A 606 31.00 -29.75 15.13
CA ALA A 606 31.03 -29.17 13.78
C ALA A 606 29.95 -28.09 13.56
N TYR A 607 28.86 -28.12 14.32
CA TYR A 607 27.74 -27.17 14.20
C TYR A 607 27.96 -25.88 15.01
N CYS A 608 29.13 -25.71 15.65
CA CYS A 608 29.56 -24.46 16.28
C CYS A 608 28.62 -23.90 17.37
N LEU A 609 27.91 -24.75 18.11
CA LEU A 609 26.97 -24.34 19.18
C LEU A 609 27.58 -23.46 20.29
N LYS A 610 28.91 -23.43 20.40
CA LYS A 610 29.66 -22.59 21.35
C LYS A 610 29.35 -21.09 21.23
N VAL A 611 28.90 -20.64 20.04
CA VAL A 611 28.60 -19.22 19.77
C VAL A 611 27.29 -18.75 20.40
N LEU A 612 26.38 -19.68 20.74
CA LEU A 612 25.09 -19.33 21.34
C LEU A 612 25.22 -19.09 22.85
N PRO A 613 24.34 -18.25 23.44
CA PRO A 613 24.19 -18.12 24.89
C PRO A 613 23.90 -19.48 25.55
N GLU A 614 24.43 -19.69 26.76
CA GLU A 614 24.34 -20.96 27.49
C GLU A 614 22.89 -21.46 27.65
N GLN A 615 21.94 -20.53 27.85
CA GLN A 615 20.52 -20.84 28.01
C GLN A 615 19.86 -21.40 26.73
N LEU A 616 20.41 -21.11 25.56
CA LEU A 616 19.86 -21.53 24.25
C LEU A 616 20.55 -22.77 23.69
N LYS A 617 21.74 -23.14 24.17
CA LYS A 617 22.53 -24.26 23.63
C LYS A 617 21.75 -25.58 23.61
N GLY A 618 21.04 -25.89 24.69
CA GLY A 618 20.25 -27.13 24.79
C GLY A 618 19.08 -27.18 23.79
N THR A 619 18.43 -26.05 23.53
CA THR A 619 17.36 -25.95 22.52
C THR A 619 17.94 -26.05 21.11
N ALA A 620 19.05 -25.35 20.84
CA ALA A 620 19.73 -25.38 19.55
C ALA A 620 20.26 -26.76 19.19
N GLU A 621 20.80 -27.51 20.17
CA GLU A 621 21.21 -28.90 19.97
C GLU A 621 20.04 -29.78 19.50
N LYS A 622 18.87 -29.68 20.16
CA LYS A 622 17.68 -30.46 19.77
C LYS A 622 17.16 -30.06 18.38
N LEU A 623 17.19 -28.76 18.06
CA LEU A 623 16.81 -28.26 16.74
C LEU A 623 17.74 -28.75 15.63
N ILE A 624 19.05 -28.81 15.87
CA ILE A 624 20.01 -29.38 14.90
C ILE A 624 19.77 -30.88 14.73
N GLN A 625 19.49 -31.61 15.82
CA GLN A 625 19.14 -33.03 15.74
C GLN A 625 17.87 -33.25 14.90
N GLU A 626 16.86 -32.39 15.07
CA GLU A 626 15.66 -32.37 14.22
C GLU A 626 16.00 -32.04 12.76
N PHE A 627 16.81 -31.00 12.52
CA PHE A 627 17.25 -30.60 11.17
C PHE A 627 17.90 -31.76 10.42
N VAL A 628 18.81 -32.50 11.08
CA VAL A 628 19.47 -33.68 10.52
C VAL A 628 18.50 -34.85 10.31
N LYS A 629 17.47 -34.97 11.14
CA LYS A 629 16.46 -36.04 10.98
C LYS A 629 15.53 -35.76 9.79
N LEU A 630 15.07 -34.51 9.66
CA LEU A 630 14.11 -34.07 8.65
C LEU A 630 14.70 -33.93 7.23
N SER A 631 16.01 -34.12 7.06
CA SER A 631 16.57 -34.35 5.72
C SER A 631 15.97 -35.59 5.04
N ASP A 632 15.44 -36.55 5.82
CA ASP A 632 14.56 -37.61 5.33
C ASP A 632 13.09 -37.12 5.36
N LYS A 633 12.55 -36.87 4.16
CA LYS A 633 11.18 -36.36 3.95
C LYS A 633 10.08 -37.34 4.39
N LEU A 634 10.42 -38.60 4.67
CA LEU A 634 9.46 -39.63 5.07
C LEU A 634 9.28 -39.74 6.58
N VAL A 635 9.96 -38.88 7.35
CA VAL A 635 9.87 -38.87 8.81
C VAL A 635 8.45 -38.53 9.26
N LYS A 636 7.87 -39.44 10.06
CA LYS A 636 6.57 -39.24 10.71
C LYS A 636 6.79 -38.97 12.20
N PRO A 637 6.32 -37.83 12.73
CA PRO A 637 6.48 -37.50 14.14
C PRO A 637 5.68 -38.46 15.04
N LYS A 638 6.19 -38.76 16.23
CA LYS A 638 5.47 -39.55 17.25
C LYS A 638 4.96 -38.62 18.34
N ALA A 639 3.71 -38.74 18.78
CA ALA A 639 3.17 -37.87 19.85
C ALA A 639 4.09 -37.88 21.10
N PRO A 640 4.47 -36.72 21.67
CA PRO A 640 3.98 -35.35 21.41
C PRO A 640 4.78 -34.54 20.36
N GLU A 641 5.67 -35.16 19.60
CA GLU A 641 6.47 -34.52 18.54
C GLU A 641 5.56 -33.95 17.45
N LEU A 642 5.95 -32.80 16.90
CA LEU A 642 5.24 -32.08 15.84
C LEU A 642 6.27 -31.56 14.83
N LEU A 643 5.93 -31.60 13.54
CA LEU A 643 6.76 -31.03 12.49
C LEU A 643 6.81 -29.51 12.59
N PRO A 644 7.95 -28.87 12.22
CA PRO A 644 8.04 -27.41 12.12
C PRO A 644 7.06 -26.87 11.06
N LEU A 645 6.64 -25.61 11.22
CA LEU A 645 5.63 -24.96 10.39
C LEU A 645 5.90 -25.08 8.88
N TYR A 646 7.15 -24.86 8.44
CA TYR A 646 7.49 -24.88 7.01
C TYR A 646 7.86 -26.27 6.47
N HIS A 647 7.85 -27.32 7.31
CA HIS A 647 7.97 -28.71 6.86
C HIS A 647 6.59 -29.29 6.54
N ASP A 648 5.87 -28.58 5.69
CA ASP A 648 4.51 -28.86 5.24
C ASP A 648 4.35 -28.38 3.79
N LYS A 649 3.13 -28.40 3.25
CA LYS A 649 2.82 -28.00 1.86
C LYS A 649 2.09 -26.65 1.79
N GLY A 650 2.06 -25.87 2.87
CA GLY A 650 1.21 -24.69 3.00
C GLY A 650 -0.22 -25.01 3.46
N LEU A 651 -1.00 -23.97 3.74
CA LEU A 651 -2.38 -24.09 4.22
C LEU A 651 -3.28 -24.71 3.15
N HIS A 652 -2.99 -24.43 1.89
CA HIS A 652 -3.83 -24.85 0.79
C HIS A 652 -3.11 -25.65 -0.31
N GLY A 653 -1.88 -26.12 -0.04
CA GLY A 653 -1.15 -26.99 -0.98
C GLY A 653 -1.79 -28.37 -1.16
N GLU A 654 -1.51 -28.98 -2.30
CA GLU A 654 -1.96 -30.31 -2.70
C GLU A 654 -0.97 -31.40 -2.29
N ASP A 655 -1.41 -32.66 -2.31
CA ASP A 655 -0.54 -33.78 -1.94
C ASP A 655 0.66 -33.98 -2.90
N SER A 656 0.59 -33.44 -4.12
CA SER A 656 1.69 -33.42 -5.09
C SER A 656 2.72 -32.33 -4.83
N ASP A 657 2.40 -31.30 -4.04
CA ASP A 657 3.26 -30.14 -3.87
C ASP A 657 4.50 -30.48 -3.03
N PRO A 658 5.66 -29.87 -3.34
CA PRO A 658 6.85 -30.01 -2.53
C PRO A 658 6.64 -29.41 -1.14
N LEU A 659 7.45 -29.85 -0.17
CA LEU A 659 7.48 -29.21 1.14
C LEU A 659 8.03 -27.79 1.02
N ARG A 660 7.51 -26.84 1.82
CA ARG A 660 7.94 -25.43 1.77
C ARG A 660 9.40 -25.21 2.17
N ASP A 661 10.02 -26.15 2.88
CA ASP A 661 11.43 -26.17 3.24
C ASP A 661 12.28 -27.13 2.39
N ASP A 662 11.73 -27.65 1.30
CA ASP A 662 12.46 -28.49 0.33
C ASP A 662 12.63 -27.74 -0.99
N TRP A 663 13.89 -27.57 -1.41
CA TRP A 663 14.21 -26.77 -2.59
C TRP A 663 13.68 -27.41 -3.89
N ASN A 664 13.60 -28.74 -3.94
CA ASN A 664 12.99 -29.52 -5.03
C ASN A 664 13.37 -29.03 -6.45
N GLU A 665 14.64 -28.73 -6.69
CA GLU A 665 15.16 -28.24 -7.98
C GLU A 665 14.47 -26.98 -8.54
N THR A 666 13.91 -26.16 -7.63
CA THR A 666 13.04 -25.03 -7.96
C THR A 666 13.63 -23.72 -7.44
N GLN A 667 13.86 -22.76 -8.34
CA GLN A 667 14.23 -21.41 -7.91
C GLN A 667 13.08 -20.73 -7.17
N PRO A 668 13.35 -20.01 -6.07
CA PRO A 668 12.34 -19.20 -5.43
C PRO A 668 11.93 -18.06 -6.36
N TRP A 669 10.61 -17.82 -6.44
CA TRP A 669 10.02 -16.67 -7.12
C TRP A 669 9.06 -16.00 -6.15
N ALA A 670 9.41 -14.80 -5.71
CA ALA A 670 8.63 -14.04 -4.74
C ALA A 670 8.57 -12.57 -5.16
N PRO A 671 7.63 -12.19 -6.06
CA PRO A 671 7.41 -10.79 -6.44
C PRO A 671 7.23 -9.91 -5.21
N LEU A 672 8.04 -8.87 -5.11
CA LEU A 672 8.10 -7.97 -3.95
C LEU A 672 7.61 -6.56 -4.28
N PHE A 673 7.97 -6.05 -5.45
CA PHE A 673 7.51 -4.75 -5.92
C PHE A 673 7.44 -4.69 -7.45
N LEU A 674 6.69 -3.71 -7.94
CA LEU A 674 6.48 -3.43 -9.35
C LEU A 674 6.88 -1.99 -9.64
N GLU A 675 7.65 -1.78 -10.69
CA GLU A 675 8.01 -0.44 -11.18
C GLU A 675 7.31 -0.19 -12.51
N TRP A 676 6.64 0.95 -12.60
CA TRP A 676 5.92 1.35 -13.79
C TRP A 676 6.42 2.70 -14.30
N GLY A 677 6.31 2.88 -15.61
CA GLY A 677 6.49 4.14 -16.32
C GLY A 677 5.39 4.30 -17.34
N ALA A 678 4.89 5.52 -17.50
CA ALA A 678 3.85 5.83 -18.46
C ALA A 678 4.12 7.16 -19.16
N GLU A 679 3.75 7.24 -20.43
CA GLU A 679 3.68 8.50 -21.17
C GLU A 679 2.25 9.01 -21.13
N TYR A 680 2.04 10.15 -20.47
CA TYR A 680 0.74 10.80 -20.38
C TYR A 680 0.63 11.94 -21.37
N PHE A 681 -0.48 11.99 -22.10
CA PHE A 681 -0.83 13.01 -23.08
C PHE A 681 -2.06 13.79 -22.62
N HIS A 682 -1.91 15.10 -22.48
CA HIS A 682 -3.01 15.97 -22.06
C HIS A 682 -3.88 16.38 -23.25
N ILE A 683 -5.16 16.02 -23.23
CA ILE A 683 -6.12 16.44 -24.25
C ILE A 683 -6.71 17.80 -23.83
N PRO A 684 -6.75 18.83 -24.69
CA PRO A 684 -7.27 20.14 -24.31
C PRO A 684 -8.74 20.12 -23.85
N TRP A 685 -9.04 20.81 -22.74
CA TRP A 685 -10.40 20.89 -22.16
C TRP A 685 -11.51 21.29 -23.16
N LYS A 686 -11.20 22.16 -24.12
CA LYS A 686 -12.15 22.61 -25.16
C LYS A 686 -12.71 21.48 -26.02
N ASP A 687 -12.01 20.34 -26.06
CA ASP A 687 -12.40 19.17 -26.83
C ASP A 687 -13.29 18.22 -26.02
N TRP A 688 -13.53 18.51 -24.73
CA TRP A 688 -14.40 17.71 -23.86
C TRP A 688 -15.82 18.28 -23.80
N GLY A 689 -16.81 17.39 -23.71
CA GLY A 689 -18.22 17.73 -23.62
C GLY A 689 -19.06 16.61 -23.00
N MET A 690 -20.31 16.92 -22.66
CA MET A 690 -21.29 15.92 -22.24
C MET A 690 -21.77 15.15 -23.47
N ILE A 691 -21.44 13.87 -23.55
CA ILE A 691 -21.83 12.99 -24.65
C ILE A 691 -22.80 11.92 -24.17
N LYS A 692 -23.65 11.45 -25.08
CA LYS A 692 -24.61 10.38 -24.84
C LYS A 692 -24.03 9.10 -25.44
N GLU A 693 -23.63 8.18 -24.59
CA GLU A 693 -23.07 6.90 -25.02
C GLU A 693 -24.15 5.82 -25.06
N GLN A 694 -24.39 5.28 -26.26
CA GLN A 694 -25.20 4.08 -26.48
C GLN A 694 -24.26 2.90 -26.70
N LYS A 695 -23.68 2.38 -25.62
CA LYS A 695 -23.16 1.00 -25.66
C LYS A 695 -24.34 0.02 -25.64
N ALA A 696 -24.11 -1.27 -25.84
CA ALA A 696 -25.11 -2.35 -25.89
C ALA A 696 -25.98 -2.55 -24.60
N LYS A 697 -26.08 -1.52 -23.75
CA LYS A 697 -27.02 -1.37 -22.65
C LYS A 697 -28.37 -0.87 -23.18
N LEU A 698 -29.45 -1.22 -22.48
CA LEU A 698 -30.82 -0.84 -22.86
C LEU A 698 -31.05 0.69 -22.84
N ASP A 699 -30.34 1.43 -21.99
CA ASP A 699 -30.48 2.89 -21.86
C ASP A 699 -29.16 3.64 -22.12
N PRO A 700 -29.23 4.81 -22.79
CA PRO A 700 -28.07 5.65 -23.06
C PRO A 700 -27.57 6.38 -21.81
N GLN A 701 -26.28 6.25 -21.48
CA GLN A 701 -25.66 6.94 -20.35
C GLN A 701 -25.00 8.24 -20.79
N TRP A 702 -25.14 9.30 -19.98
CA TRP A 702 -24.43 10.55 -20.19
C TRP A 702 -23.08 10.50 -19.49
N ARG A 703 -21.99 10.80 -20.20
CA ARG A 703 -20.65 10.93 -19.62
C ARG A 703 -19.92 12.15 -20.17
N LEU A 704 -18.92 12.63 -19.44
CA LEU A 704 -17.93 13.56 -19.99
C LEU A 704 -16.99 12.80 -20.92
N GLY A 705 -16.98 13.15 -22.20
CA GLY A 705 -16.14 12.53 -23.23
C GLY A 705 -15.61 13.55 -24.22
N ILE A 706 -14.87 13.07 -25.23
CA ILE A 706 -14.28 13.87 -26.29
C ILE A 706 -15.36 14.15 -27.36
N SER A 707 -15.51 15.41 -27.74
CA SER A 707 -16.54 15.90 -28.67
C SER A 707 -16.09 15.68 -30.12
N ASP A 708 -16.53 14.62 -30.79
CA ASP A 708 -16.35 14.27 -32.23
C ASP A 708 -15.06 14.76 -32.91
N LYS A 709 -13.95 14.77 -32.17
CA LYS A 709 -12.67 15.29 -32.60
C LYS A 709 -11.70 14.16 -32.81
N ASP A 710 -11.05 14.15 -33.96
CA ASP A 710 -9.92 13.28 -34.25
C ASP A 710 -8.67 13.75 -33.49
N LEU A 711 -8.21 12.96 -32.51
CA LEU A 711 -7.05 13.29 -31.69
C LEU A 711 -5.72 13.21 -32.45
N LEU A 712 -5.68 12.56 -33.62
CA LEU A 712 -4.48 12.50 -34.45
C LEU A 712 -4.25 13.78 -35.27
N ASN A 713 -5.31 14.58 -35.47
CA ASN A 713 -5.31 15.69 -36.42
C ASN A 713 -5.89 16.98 -35.82
N PRO A 714 -5.07 17.93 -35.34
CA PRO A 714 -3.61 17.89 -35.25
C PRO A 714 -3.10 17.04 -34.07
N PRO A 715 -1.87 16.51 -34.14
CA PRO A 715 -1.33 15.63 -33.09
C PRO A 715 -1.14 16.39 -31.77
N ILE A 716 -1.42 15.70 -30.67
CA ILE A 716 -1.24 16.23 -29.31
C ILE A 716 0.25 16.18 -28.94
N THR A 717 0.84 17.34 -28.63
CA THR A 717 2.26 17.48 -28.26
C THR A 717 2.49 17.69 -26.76
N ASP A 718 1.41 17.88 -25.99
CA ASP A 718 1.46 18.04 -24.53
C ASP A 718 1.59 16.67 -23.87
N SER A 719 2.83 16.18 -23.77
CA SER A 719 3.16 14.90 -23.14
C SER A 719 4.08 15.04 -21.93
N ARG A 720 4.02 14.07 -21.03
CA ARG A 720 4.92 13.95 -19.87
C ARG A 720 5.18 12.49 -19.50
N PRO A 721 6.42 12.15 -19.12
CA PRO A 721 6.70 10.87 -18.49
C PRO A 721 6.22 10.90 -17.04
N LEU A 722 5.61 9.80 -16.61
CA LEU A 722 5.18 9.50 -15.26
C LEU A 722 5.85 8.19 -14.84
N SER A 723 6.10 8.01 -13.56
CA SER A 723 6.69 6.77 -13.06
C SER A 723 6.32 6.54 -11.60
N GLY A 724 6.40 5.30 -11.15
CA GLY A 724 6.27 5.00 -9.74
C GLY A 724 6.69 3.58 -9.40
N ARG A 725 6.76 3.32 -8.10
CA ARG A 725 7.03 2.01 -7.52
C ARG A 725 5.86 1.60 -6.65
N ILE A 726 5.45 0.34 -6.77
CA ILE A 726 4.34 -0.24 -6.04
C ILE A 726 4.86 -1.42 -5.24
N LEU A 727 4.60 -1.44 -3.93
CA LEU A 727 4.91 -2.59 -3.09
C LEU A 727 3.83 -3.66 -3.24
N LEU A 728 4.24 -4.90 -3.48
CA LEU A 728 3.33 -6.04 -3.62
C LEU A 728 3.06 -6.65 -2.25
N LEU A 729 1.88 -6.36 -1.73
CA LEU A 729 1.40 -6.88 -0.45
C LEU A 729 0.59 -8.17 -0.66
N PRO A 730 0.50 -9.06 0.35
CA PRO A 730 -0.25 -10.32 0.25
C PRO A 730 -1.78 -10.13 0.11
N GLN A 731 -2.28 -8.90 0.29
CA GLN A 731 -3.68 -8.57 0.52
C GLN A 731 -4.69 -8.83 -0.63
N PRO A 732 -4.36 -8.70 -1.94
CA PRO A 732 -5.36 -8.74 -2.99
C PRO A 732 -6.22 -10.01 -3.02
N ASN A 733 -5.61 -11.19 -2.84
CA ASN A 733 -6.34 -12.47 -2.82
C ASN A 733 -7.26 -12.58 -1.60
N PHE A 734 -6.83 -12.07 -0.44
CA PHE A 734 -7.66 -12.03 0.76
C PHE A 734 -8.85 -11.09 0.61
N SER A 735 -8.67 -9.93 -0.01
CA SER A 735 -9.77 -8.99 -0.27
C SER A 735 -10.82 -9.59 -1.20
N LEU A 736 -10.39 -10.30 -2.26
CA LEU A 736 -11.31 -10.99 -3.16
C LEU A 736 -12.05 -12.12 -2.43
N GLN A 737 -11.35 -12.94 -1.65
CA GLN A 737 -11.94 -14.01 -0.85
C GLN A 737 -12.99 -13.45 0.13
N ALA A 738 -12.64 -12.38 0.86
CA ALA A 738 -13.55 -11.74 1.79
C ALA A 738 -14.80 -11.18 1.10
N ALA A 739 -14.65 -10.57 -0.08
CA ALA A 739 -15.78 -10.08 -0.86
C ALA A 739 -16.73 -11.22 -1.29
N ILE A 740 -16.18 -12.34 -1.75
CA ILE A 740 -16.94 -13.54 -2.12
C ILE A 740 -17.60 -14.18 -0.89
N ASP A 741 -16.91 -14.28 0.23
CA ASP A 741 -17.46 -14.84 1.47
C ASP A 741 -18.60 -13.96 2.01
N GLN A 742 -18.43 -12.63 1.96
CA GLN A 742 -19.49 -11.68 2.26
C GLN A 742 -20.68 -11.87 1.30
N LEU A 743 -20.44 -12.18 0.02
CA LEU A 743 -21.47 -12.31 -1.02
C LEU A 743 -22.40 -13.46 -0.71
N PHE A 744 -21.79 -14.59 -0.41
CA PHE A 744 -22.50 -15.81 -0.07
C PHE A 744 -23.20 -15.72 1.28
N SER A 745 -22.75 -14.81 2.17
CA SER A 745 -23.41 -14.55 3.46
C SER A 745 -24.57 -13.55 3.37
N SER A 746 -24.50 -12.55 2.47
CA SER A 746 -25.44 -11.42 2.43
C SER A 746 -26.56 -11.58 1.40
N VAL A 747 -26.32 -12.31 0.31
CA VAL A 747 -27.29 -12.46 -0.78
C VAL A 747 -28.23 -13.64 -0.53
N ASP A 748 -29.52 -13.41 -0.79
CA ASP A 748 -30.54 -14.45 -0.66
C ASP A 748 -30.24 -15.69 -1.54
N PRO A 749 -30.31 -16.92 -0.99
CA PRO A 749 -29.96 -18.15 -1.70
C PRO A 749 -30.71 -18.39 -3.02
N ASP A 750 -31.94 -17.89 -3.18
CA ASP A 750 -32.73 -18.07 -4.39
C ASP A 750 -32.33 -17.09 -5.51
N THR A 751 -31.79 -15.92 -5.15
CA THR A 751 -31.14 -15.01 -6.11
C THR A 751 -29.82 -15.59 -6.58
N LEU A 752 -29.03 -16.15 -5.66
CA LEU A 752 -27.73 -16.74 -6.00
C LEU A 752 -27.85 -17.97 -6.93
N LYS A 753 -28.92 -18.77 -6.80
CA LYS A 753 -29.24 -19.90 -7.70
C LYS A 753 -29.41 -19.51 -9.17
N LYS A 754 -29.69 -18.23 -9.47
CA LYS A 754 -29.79 -17.73 -10.85
C LYS A 754 -28.42 -17.65 -11.54
N TYR A 755 -27.37 -17.47 -10.75
CA TYR A 755 -25.99 -17.31 -11.23
C TYR A 755 -25.16 -18.58 -11.02
N ILE A 756 -25.27 -19.22 -9.84
CA ILE A 756 -24.56 -20.47 -9.49
C ILE A 756 -25.58 -21.51 -9.03
N LYS A 757 -25.70 -22.60 -9.79
CA LYS A 757 -26.78 -23.58 -9.64
C LYS A 757 -26.55 -24.58 -8.49
N ASP A 758 -25.31 -25.00 -8.24
CA ASP A 758 -24.98 -26.05 -7.26
C ASP A 758 -24.22 -25.52 -6.02
N GLU A 759 -24.43 -26.14 -4.84
CA GLU A 759 -23.69 -25.80 -3.61
C GLU A 759 -22.22 -26.26 -3.64
N ASP A 760 -21.92 -27.31 -4.40
CA ASP A 760 -20.57 -27.81 -4.53
C ASP A 760 -19.69 -26.83 -5.32
N ASP A 761 -20.23 -26.17 -6.35
CA ASP A 761 -19.56 -25.09 -7.08
C ASP A 761 -19.21 -23.92 -6.15
N ARG A 762 -20.09 -23.57 -5.20
CA ARG A 762 -19.83 -22.50 -4.21
C ARG A 762 -18.64 -22.84 -3.32
N LYS A 763 -18.59 -24.09 -2.83
CA LYS A 763 -17.44 -24.57 -2.03
C LYS A 763 -16.18 -24.65 -2.88
N GLU A 764 -16.28 -25.01 -4.16
CA GLU A 764 -15.16 -25.03 -5.10
C GLU A 764 -14.59 -23.61 -5.29
N ILE A 765 -15.44 -22.60 -5.50
CA ILE A 765 -15.04 -21.19 -5.62
C ILE A 765 -14.38 -20.71 -4.33
N GLN A 766 -15.00 -20.89 -3.16
CA GLN A 766 -14.40 -20.47 -1.88
C GLN A 766 -13.07 -21.17 -1.62
N LYS A 767 -12.93 -22.44 -2.01
CA LYS A 767 -11.70 -23.22 -1.82
C LYS A 767 -10.62 -22.86 -2.81
N ASN A 768 -10.94 -22.39 -4.02
CA ASN A 768 -9.95 -22.20 -5.09
C ASN A 768 -9.72 -20.72 -5.47
N THR A 769 -10.49 -19.76 -4.95
CA THR A 769 -10.28 -18.33 -5.23
C THR A 769 -8.88 -17.87 -4.82
N TRP A 770 -8.36 -18.35 -3.68
CA TRP A 770 -6.99 -18.04 -3.25
C TRP A 770 -5.91 -18.57 -4.22
N LYS A 771 -6.23 -19.60 -5.04
CA LYS A 771 -5.34 -20.17 -6.06
C LYS A 771 -5.20 -19.27 -7.28
N LEU A 772 -6.08 -18.29 -7.49
CA LEU A 772 -5.99 -17.41 -8.64
C LEU A 772 -4.68 -16.61 -8.57
N PRO A 773 -3.76 -16.82 -9.52
CA PRO A 773 -2.49 -16.13 -9.50
C PRO A 773 -2.67 -14.75 -10.12
N PHE A 774 -2.81 -13.71 -9.30
CA PHE A 774 -2.76 -12.34 -9.80
C PHE A 774 -2.07 -11.39 -8.82
N LEU A 775 -1.46 -10.35 -9.38
CA LEU A 775 -0.96 -9.20 -8.65
C LEU A 775 -1.89 -8.04 -8.92
N SER A 776 -2.30 -7.30 -7.90
CA SER A 776 -3.11 -6.08 -8.08
C SER A 776 -2.71 -5.00 -7.11
N ALA A 777 -2.55 -3.77 -7.63
CA ALA A 777 -2.25 -2.60 -6.83
C ALA A 777 -2.50 -1.29 -7.61
N PRO A 778 -2.80 -0.17 -6.92
CA PRO A 778 -2.91 1.14 -7.55
C PRO A 778 -1.55 1.58 -8.12
N LEU A 779 -1.57 2.24 -9.30
CA LEU A 779 -0.45 2.98 -9.92
C LEU A 779 -0.09 4.18 -9.04
N SER A 780 0.45 3.89 -7.86
CA SER A 780 0.66 4.84 -6.78
C SER A 780 1.53 5.99 -7.27
N GLY A 781 1.03 7.22 -7.10
CA GLY A 781 1.71 8.43 -7.53
C GLY A 781 1.28 8.94 -8.91
N PHE A 782 0.40 8.22 -9.64
CA PHE A 782 -0.09 8.66 -10.95
C PHE A 782 -0.76 10.04 -10.86
N ASN A 783 -1.78 10.21 -10.00
CA ASN A 783 -2.45 11.50 -9.82
C ASN A 783 -1.53 12.55 -9.18
N ASP A 784 -0.60 12.16 -8.31
CA ASP A 784 0.34 13.09 -7.70
C ASP A 784 1.27 13.73 -8.74
N HIS A 785 1.79 12.93 -9.67
CA HIS A 785 2.52 13.45 -10.82
C HIS A 785 1.66 14.43 -11.63
N LEU A 786 0.36 14.14 -11.80
CA LEU A 786 -0.54 15.05 -12.50
C LEU A 786 -0.73 16.39 -11.75
N ARG A 787 -0.60 16.37 -10.42
CA ARG A 787 -0.64 17.51 -9.50
C ARG A 787 0.72 18.15 -9.26
N THR A 788 1.77 17.75 -9.99
CA THR A 788 3.15 18.25 -9.85
C THR A 788 3.80 17.97 -8.49
N VAL A 789 3.48 16.81 -7.95
CA VAL A 789 4.01 16.24 -6.70
C VAL A 789 4.56 14.83 -6.99
N VAL A 790 5.57 14.38 -6.25
CA VAL A 790 6.20 13.06 -6.42
C VAL A 790 6.18 12.30 -5.10
N GLN A 791 5.78 11.03 -5.18
CA GLN A 791 5.96 10.05 -4.12
C GLN A 791 7.34 9.42 -4.25
N GLY A 792 8.04 9.22 -3.14
CA GLY A 792 9.37 8.63 -3.15
C GLY A 792 10.04 8.66 -1.78
N THR A 793 11.11 7.88 -1.63
CA THR A 793 11.91 7.86 -0.40
C THR A 793 12.86 9.05 -0.42
N HIS A 794 12.61 10.10 0.36
CA HIS A 794 13.39 11.34 0.33
C HIS A 794 13.77 11.82 1.72
N ILE A 795 14.75 12.75 1.78
CA ILE A 795 15.17 13.39 3.02
C ILE A 795 14.05 14.28 3.58
N LYS A 796 13.80 14.16 4.89
CA LYS A 796 12.85 14.99 5.64
C LYS A 796 13.60 15.96 6.55
N PRO A 797 13.08 17.17 6.78
CA PRO A 797 13.69 18.14 7.70
C PRO A 797 13.64 17.71 9.17
N LEU A 798 12.74 16.77 9.49
CA LEU A 798 12.53 16.24 10.83
C LEU A 798 12.99 14.78 10.89
N VAL A 799 13.71 14.43 11.95
CA VAL A 799 14.06 13.07 12.32
C VAL A 799 13.20 12.62 13.50
N ARG A 800 12.75 11.37 13.46
CA ARG A 800 11.98 10.76 14.53
C ARG A 800 12.88 9.90 15.42
N TYR A 801 12.89 10.17 16.72
CA TYR A 801 13.53 9.32 17.72
C TYR A 801 12.48 8.37 18.32
N PRO A 802 12.58 7.04 18.07
CA PRO A 802 11.60 6.08 18.54
C PRO A 802 11.52 6.02 20.06
N ARG A 803 10.29 5.85 20.56
CA ARG A 803 10.01 5.64 21.99
C ARG A 803 10.72 4.40 22.51
N ASN A 804 11.28 4.46 23.71
CA ASN A 804 11.95 3.33 24.38
C ASN A 804 13.20 2.79 23.68
N ALA A 805 13.72 3.46 22.65
CA ALA A 805 14.97 3.05 22.00
C ALA A 805 16.22 3.57 22.76
N GLY A 806 16.05 4.21 23.92
CA GLY A 806 17.14 4.66 24.78
C GLY A 806 17.87 5.91 24.26
N TYR A 807 17.21 6.71 23.42
CA TYR A 807 17.67 8.06 23.05
C TYR A 807 17.39 9.04 24.20
N GLY A 808 18.21 10.10 24.31
CA GLY A 808 18.00 11.18 25.28
C GLY A 808 16.79 12.07 24.98
N VAL A 809 16.19 11.94 23.79
CA VAL A 809 14.97 12.62 23.36
C VAL A 809 14.07 11.64 22.61
N GLU A 810 12.75 11.85 22.64
CA GLU A 810 11.77 11.06 21.90
C GLU A 810 10.90 11.98 21.01
N GLY A 811 10.32 11.44 19.93
CA GLY A 811 9.41 12.18 19.04
C GLY A 811 10.11 12.81 17.82
N LEU A 812 9.43 13.75 17.15
CA LEU A 812 9.97 14.47 15.98
C LEU A 812 10.83 15.67 16.39
N HIS A 813 12.03 15.75 15.82
CA HIS A 813 12.97 16.86 16.06
C HIS A 813 13.61 17.31 14.75
N PRO A 814 13.88 18.62 14.58
CA PRO A 814 14.57 19.11 13.40
C PRO A 814 16.01 18.61 13.34
N ILE A 815 16.48 18.34 12.12
CA ILE A 815 17.90 18.08 11.83
C ILE A 815 18.61 19.43 11.78
N SER A 816 19.72 19.58 12.51
CA SER A 816 20.45 20.87 12.57
C SER A 816 20.91 21.36 11.18
N GLU A 817 21.34 20.47 10.27
CA GLU A 817 21.69 20.84 8.89
C GLU A 817 20.48 21.33 8.06
N ALA A 818 19.27 20.92 8.40
CA ALA A 818 18.05 21.38 7.72
C ALA A 818 17.65 22.82 8.10
N ALA A 819 18.17 23.35 9.21
CA ALA A 819 17.94 24.70 9.70
C ALA A 819 18.98 25.69 9.14
N THR A 820 19.09 25.79 7.82
CA THR A 820 20.02 26.70 7.12
C THR A 820 19.29 27.69 6.21
N GLY A 821 20.00 28.72 5.76
CA GLY A 821 19.43 29.73 4.87
C GLY A 821 18.28 30.50 5.51
N ILE A 822 17.09 30.48 4.88
CA ILE A 822 15.89 31.13 5.42
C ILE A 822 15.39 30.48 6.72
N PHE A 823 15.78 29.24 6.99
CA PHE A 823 15.45 28.48 8.20
C PHE A 823 16.52 28.57 9.28
N LYS A 824 17.58 29.36 9.06
CA LYS A 824 18.66 29.55 10.04
C LYS A 824 18.09 30.10 11.34
N ASP A 825 18.49 29.48 12.46
CA ASP A 825 18.05 29.82 13.82
C ASP A 825 16.51 29.71 14.02
N LYS A 826 15.82 28.97 13.14
CA LYS A 826 14.35 28.81 13.11
C LYS A 826 13.93 27.33 13.17
N GLU A 827 14.59 26.56 14.02
CA GLU A 827 14.27 25.14 14.25
C GLU A 827 12.81 24.91 14.67
N ASP A 828 12.24 25.83 15.46
CA ASP A 828 10.83 25.75 15.87
C ASP A 828 9.85 25.91 14.70
N HIS A 829 10.24 26.59 13.61
CA HIS A 829 9.42 26.67 12.40
C HIS A 829 9.38 25.32 11.68
N LEU A 830 10.48 24.56 11.68
CA LEU A 830 10.50 23.24 11.07
C LEU A 830 9.60 22.26 11.84
N ARG A 831 9.50 22.41 13.16
CA ARG A 831 8.61 21.56 14.00
C ARG A 831 7.15 21.63 13.60
N ILE A 832 6.69 22.73 12.99
CA ILE A 832 5.28 22.86 12.58
C ILE A 832 4.93 21.92 11.42
N ILE A 833 5.93 21.47 10.64
CA ILE A 833 5.73 20.52 9.52
C ILE A 833 5.12 19.21 10.04
N ASP A 834 5.52 18.78 11.24
CA ASP A 834 5.03 17.55 11.88
C ASP A 834 5.21 16.34 10.91
N ILE A 835 4.25 15.44 10.81
CA ILE A 835 4.29 14.30 9.88
C ILE A 835 3.97 14.64 8.42
N TYR A 836 3.60 15.88 8.09
CA TYR A 836 3.06 16.27 6.77
C TYR A 836 4.17 16.57 5.74
N SER A 837 5.02 15.57 5.49
CA SER A 837 6.17 15.60 4.58
C SER A 837 6.29 14.30 3.76
N GLU A 838 5.15 13.69 3.41
CA GLU A 838 5.13 12.40 2.71
C GLU A 838 5.41 12.52 1.20
N VAL A 839 5.05 13.65 0.60
CA VAL A 839 5.13 13.87 -0.84
C VAL A 839 5.84 15.17 -1.16
N THR A 840 6.72 15.14 -2.15
CA THR A 840 7.61 16.26 -2.50
C THR A 840 7.07 17.03 -3.68
N PRO A 841 7.10 18.38 -3.69
CA PRO A 841 6.79 19.12 -4.91
C PRO A 841 7.86 18.85 -5.97
N TYR A 842 7.50 18.97 -7.25
CA TYR A 842 8.46 18.79 -8.36
C TYR A 842 9.73 19.64 -8.20
N GLY A 843 9.64 20.83 -7.60
CA GLY A 843 10.81 21.65 -7.27
C GLY A 843 11.72 21.87 -8.49
N ALA A 844 12.94 21.31 -8.42
CA ALA A 844 13.94 21.38 -9.49
C ALA A 844 13.50 20.72 -10.82
N TYR A 845 12.61 19.73 -10.80
CA TYR A 845 12.07 19.12 -12.01
C TYR A 845 11.33 20.14 -12.90
N LEU A 846 10.78 21.20 -12.30
CA LEU A 846 10.18 22.30 -13.03
C LEU A 846 11.22 23.31 -13.55
N THR A 847 12.33 23.53 -12.84
CA THR A 847 13.37 24.47 -13.31
C THR A 847 14.14 23.97 -14.52
N ASN A 848 14.23 22.64 -14.70
CA ASN A 848 14.78 22.02 -15.90
C ASN A 848 13.74 21.89 -17.03
N SER A 849 12.45 22.11 -16.74
CA SER A 849 11.43 22.27 -17.78
C SER A 849 11.60 23.62 -18.45
N THR A 850 11.98 23.61 -19.73
CA THR A 850 12.16 24.80 -20.58
C THR A 850 10.91 25.69 -20.69
N SER A 851 9.75 25.26 -20.15
CA SER A 851 8.51 26.06 -20.05
C SER A 851 8.66 27.28 -19.13
N ILE A 852 9.49 27.22 -18.09
CA ILE A 852 9.74 28.34 -17.16
C ILE A 852 10.85 29.27 -17.67
N LEU A 853 11.77 28.76 -18.49
CA LEU A 853 12.96 29.49 -18.96
C LEU A 853 12.67 30.47 -20.10
N ASN A 854 11.55 30.36 -20.81
CA ASN A 854 11.17 31.27 -21.92
C ASN A 854 9.75 31.86 -21.74
N PRO A 855 9.52 32.75 -20.77
CA PRO A 855 8.23 33.44 -20.60
C PRO A 855 7.90 34.43 -21.74
N GLY A 856 8.85 34.72 -22.65
CA GLY A 856 8.69 35.63 -23.79
C GLY A 856 8.58 34.95 -25.16
N GLY A 857 8.46 33.62 -25.24
CA GLY A 857 8.28 32.91 -26.51
C GLY A 857 6.90 33.17 -27.11
N THR A 858 6.81 33.27 -28.44
CA THR A 858 5.52 33.26 -29.15
C THR A 858 4.81 31.93 -28.93
N GLY A 859 3.47 31.92 -28.86
CA GLY A 859 2.64 30.82 -28.36
C GLY A 859 2.90 29.40 -28.92
N ASP A 860 3.53 29.26 -30.09
CA ASP A 860 3.90 27.95 -30.67
C ASP A 860 5.22 27.37 -30.14
N GLN A 861 6.05 28.13 -29.42
CA GLN A 861 7.33 27.67 -28.82
C GLN A 861 7.27 27.48 -27.30
N GLN A 862 6.14 27.83 -26.66
CA GLN A 862 6.00 27.72 -25.22
C GLN A 862 5.61 26.28 -24.87
N LYS A 863 6.51 25.53 -24.24
CA LYS A 863 6.18 24.18 -23.76
C LYS A 863 4.99 24.27 -22.78
N PRO A 864 4.05 23.32 -22.86
CA PRO A 864 2.84 23.35 -22.04
C PRO A 864 3.18 23.29 -20.55
N CYS A 865 2.39 24.00 -19.74
CA CYS A 865 2.51 23.99 -18.28
C CYS A 865 2.19 22.59 -17.75
N ALA A 866 3.06 22.04 -16.89
CA ALA A 866 2.88 20.72 -16.28
C ALA A 866 1.65 20.66 -15.35
N PHE A 867 1.35 21.76 -14.64
CA PHE A 867 0.18 21.83 -13.77
C PHE A 867 -1.07 22.16 -14.60
N LYS A 868 -2.10 21.33 -14.46
CA LYS A 868 -3.43 21.53 -15.05
C LYS A 868 -4.46 21.68 -13.91
N PRO A 869 -5.43 22.61 -13.97
CA PRO A 869 -6.47 22.71 -12.92
C PRO A 869 -7.40 21.48 -12.85
N VAL A 870 -7.68 20.88 -14.01
CA VAL A 870 -8.46 19.65 -14.18
C VAL A 870 -7.61 18.67 -14.98
N THR A 871 -7.51 17.43 -14.52
CA THR A 871 -6.71 16.39 -15.18
C THR A 871 -7.57 15.50 -16.04
N HIS A 872 -7.11 15.24 -17.26
CA HIS A 872 -7.78 14.42 -18.28
C HIS A 872 -6.83 14.22 -19.47
N GLY A 873 -6.94 13.07 -20.14
CA GLY A 873 -6.04 12.75 -21.24
C GLY A 873 -6.01 11.26 -21.55
N GLN A 874 -4.93 10.83 -22.19
CA GLN A 874 -4.64 9.42 -22.43
C GLN A 874 -3.23 9.09 -21.96
N PHE A 875 -2.98 7.85 -21.55
CA PHE A 875 -1.62 7.38 -21.25
C PHE A 875 -1.39 5.97 -21.79
N ARG A 876 -0.12 5.66 -22.08
CA ARG A 876 0.36 4.31 -22.41
C ARG A 876 1.55 3.95 -21.50
N PHE A 877 1.79 2.67 -21.28
CA PHE A 877 2.95 2.22 -20.52
C PHE A 877 4.24 2.35 -21.34
N SER A 878 5.29 2.90 -20.74
CA SER A 878 6.67 2.91 -21.26
C SER A 878 7.61 2.02 -20.47
N LYS A 879 7.20 1.59 -19.25
CA LYS A 879 7.94 0.65 -18.42
C LYS A 879 6.96 -0.16 -17.58
N LEU A 880 7.18 -1.47 -17.47
CA LEU A 880 6.47 -2.33 -16.55
C LEU A 880 7.37 -3.50 -16.12
N ASN A 881 7.92 -3.40 -14.91
CA ASN A 881 8.85 -4.38 -14.34
C ASN A 881 8.29 -4.96 -13.05
N ILE A 882 8.28 -6.28 -12.92
CA ILE A 882 7.93 -6.98 -11.68
C ILE A 882 9.20 -7.62 -11.14
N VAL A 883 9.55 -7.27 -9.91
CA VAL A 883 10.85 -7.57 -9.30
C VAL A 883 10.63 -8.48 -8.09
N ASP A 884 11.36 -9.59 -8.06
CA ASP A 884 11.37 -10.50 -6.92
C ASP A 884 12.36 -10.08 -5.82
N LYS A 885 12.26 -10.76 -4.69
CA LYS A 885 13.11 -10.50 -3.53
C LYS A 885 14.62 -10.75 -3.73
N PHE A 886 15.03 -11.56 -4.70
CA PHE A 886 16.43 -11.87 -5.04
C PHE A 886 16.97 -11.02 -6.20
N GLY A 887 16.14 -10.15 -6.78
CA GLY A 887 16.47 -9.32 -7.94
C GLY A 887 16.27 -10.01 -9.29
N THR A 888 15.52 -11.11 -9.36
CA THR A 888 14.99 -11.61 -10.63
C THR A 888 13.87 -10.68 -11.09
N VAL A 889 13.84 -10.34 -12.36
CA VAL A 889 12.89 -9.38 -12.93
C VAL A 889 12.24 -9.95 -14.18
N ILE A 890 10.94 -9.74 -14.28
CA ILE A 890 10.20 -9.92 -15.53
C ILE A 890 9.71 -8.54 -15.99
N ASN A 891 9.83 -8.27 -17.28
CA ASN A 891 9.52 -6.97 -17.87
C ASN A 891 8.65 -7.15 -19.12
N SER A 892 7.64 -6.29 -19.30
CA SER A 892 6.77 -6.34 -20.48
C SER A 892 7.31 -5.56 -21.67
N ILE A 893 8.20 -4.59 -21.41
CA ILE A 893 8.86 -3.75 -22.41
C ILE A 893 10.36 -3.92 -22.20
N ASP A 894 11.10 -4.21 -23.26
CA ASP A 894 12.55 -4.31 -23.20
C ASP A 894 13.18 -2.95 -22.86
N ALA A 895 13.95 -2.91 -21.78
CA ALA A 895 14.61 -1.71 -21.30
C ALA A 895 15.90 -1.39 -22.06
N ARG A 896 16.34 -2.21 -23.01
CA ARG A 896 17.55 -1.92 -23.81
C ARG A 896 17.28 -0.73 -24.75
N TYR A 897 18.28 0.16 -24.85
CA TYR A 897 18.20 1.34 -25.70
C TYR A 897 17.77 1.00 -27.14
N GLY A 898 16.78 1.74 -27.64
CA GLY A 898 16.29 1.64 -29.01
C GLY A 898 15.11 0.67 -29.23
N HIS A 899 14.72 -0.09 -28.20
CA HIS A 899 13.58 -1.03 -28.28
C HIS A 899 12.29 -0.50 -27.65
N GLU A 900 12.35 0.63 -26.93
CA GLU A 900 11.21 1.22 -26.19
C GLU A 900 10.01 1.56 -27.08
N ASP A 901 10.24 2.00 -28.31
CA ASP A 901 9.18 2.33 -29.28
C ASP A 901 8.73 1.11 -30.12
N GLU A 902 9.46 -0.01 -30.08
CA GLU A 902 9.15 -1.22 -30.85
C GLU A 902 8.15 -2.13 -30.14
N GLN A 903 8.01 -1.99 -28.81
CA GLN A 903 7.17 -2.83 -27.97
C GLN A 903 6.13 -1.99 -27.23
N ALA A 904 4.89 -2.49 -27.20
CA ALA A 904 3.78 -1.84 -26.50
C ALA A 904 3.10 -2.85 -25.58
N VAL A 905 2.64 -2.35 -24.43
CA VAL A 905 1.73 -3.10 -23.56
C VAL A 905 0.31 -2.80 -24.01
N TYR A 906 -0.48 -3.85 -24.21
CA TYR A 906 -1.89 -3.76 -24.58
C TYR A 906 -2.77 -4.14 -23.40
N PRO A 907 -3.12 -3.20 -22.50
CA PRO A 907 -3.90 -3.53 -21.34
C PRO A 907 -5.35 -3.88 -21.69
N HIS A 908 -5.93 -4.81 -20.93
CA HIS A 908 -7.38 -4.91 -20.80
C HIS A 908 -7.88 -3.68 -20.03
N LEU A 909 -8.93 -3.03 -20.49
CA LEU A 909 -9.39 -1.77 -19.92
C LEU A 909 -10.78 -1.91 -19.35
N SER A 910 -10.98 -1.43 -18.12
CA SER A 910 -12.33 -1.30 -17.58
C SER A 910 -13.09 -0.21 -18.32
N SER A 911 -14.43 -0.26 -18.24
CA SER A 911 -15.30 0.71 -18.93
C SER A 911 -15.05 2.17 -18.54
N TYR A 912 -14.38 2.43 -17.41
CA TYR A 912 -14.02 3.77 -17.00
C TYR A 912 -12.77 4.32 -17.73
N TYR A 913 -11.83 3.45 -18.10
CA TYR A 913 -10.53 3.82 -18.69
C TYR A 913 -10.42 3.51 -20.20
N GLU A 914 -11.42 2.91 -20.81
CA GLU A 914 -11.41 2.65 -22.25
C GLU A 914 -11.43 3.95 -23.08
N PRO A 915 -10.60 4.06 -24.14
CA PRO A 915 -10.69 5.15 -25.09
C PRO A 915 -12.06 5.23 -25.76
N GLN A 916 -12.55 6.45 -25.94
CA GLN A 916 -13.79 6.66 -26.67
C GLN A 916 -13.63 6.26 -28.15
N LEU A 917 -14.68 5.67 -28.73
CA LEU A 917 -14.71 5.35 -30.14
C LEU A 917 -15.05 6.57 -31.00
N LEU A 918 -14.33 6.74 -32.11
CA LEU A 918 -14.62 7.67 -33.20
C LEU A 918 -14.74 6.84 -34.49
N ASN A 919 -15.92 6.81 -35.10
CA ASN A 919 -16.22 5.98 -36.28
C ASN A 919 -15.88 4.48 -36.07
N ASP A 920 -16.35 3.90 -34.96
CA ASP A 920 -16.11 2.50 -34.56
C ASP A 920 -14.64 2.11 -34.37
N LYS A 921 -13.74 3.10 -34.22
CA LYS A 921 -12.32 2.91 -33.92
C LYS A 921 -11.93 3.66 -32.65
N PRO A 922 -10.98 3.17 -31.85
CA PRO A 922 -10.49 3.91 -30.69
C PRO A 922 -9.90 5.26 -31.14
N ASN A 923 -10.32 6.35 -30.51
CA ASN A 923 -9.81 7.69 -30.76
C ASN A 923 -8.52 7.89 -29.94
N LEU A 924 -7.36 7.89 -30.60
CA LEU A 924 -6.05 7.84 -29.93
C LEU A 924 -5.22 9.10 -30.18
N VAL A 925 -4.43 9.51 -29.19
CA VAL A 925 -3.49 10.65 -29.30
C VAL A 925 -2.29 10.37 -30.22
N GLN A 926 -1.96 9.11 -30.44
CA GLN A 926 -0.93 8.67 -31.39
C GLN A 926 -1.43 7.55 -32.30
N PRO A 927 -0.84 7.40 -33.50
CA PRO A 927 -1.21 6.32 -34.40
C PRO A 927 -1.00 4.97 -33.72
N HIS A 928 -1.96 4.09 -33.97
CA HIS A 928 -1.89 2.72 -33.50
C HIS A 928 -0.66 2.00 -34.10
N GLY A 929 0.11 1.28 -33.28
CA GLY A 929 1.23 0.47 -33.76
C GLY A 929 0.81 -0.50 -34.88
N THR A 930 1.70 -0.72 -35.86
CA THR A 930 1.40 -1.45 -37.11
C THR A 930 1.10 -2.94 -36.93
N ASP A 931 1.54 -3.56 -35.83
CA ASP A 931 1.45 -5.03 -35.59
C ASP A 931 0.35 -5.46 -34.59
N SER A 932 -0.51 -4.53 -34.22
CA SER A 932 -1.31 -4.59 -33.01
C SER A 932 -2.58 -5.46 -33.02
N LYS A 933 -2.93 -6.14 -34.12
CA LYS A 933 -4.11 -7.04 -34.25
C LYS A 933 -5.44 -6.54 -33.63
N GLY A 934 -5.65 -5.22 -33.49
CA GLY A 934 -6.84 -4.64 -32.86
C GLY A 934 -6.77 -4.39 -31.34
N HIS A 935 -5.60 -4.58 -30.73
CA HIS A 935 -5.34 -4.33 -29.30
C HIS A 935 -4.94 -2.87 -29.03
N VAL A 936 -5.45 -2.22 -28.00
CA VAL A 936 -5.22 -0.79 -27.75
C VAL A 936 -4.14 -0.56 -26.68
N GLU A 937 -3.15 0.28 -26.96
CA GLU A 937 -2.04 0.60 -26.02
C GLU A 937 -2.38 1.72 -25.01
N PHE A 938 -3.42 2.51 -25.30
CA PHE A 938 -3.78 3.68 -24.51
C PHE A 938 -4.97 3.43 -23.58
N ALA A 939 -4.85 3.91 -22.35
CA ALA A 939 -5.96 4.13 -21.43
C ALA A 939 -6.37 5.62 -21.44
N GLN A 940 -7.66 5.92 -21.33
CA GLN A 940 -8.21 7.27 -21.30
C GLN A 940 -8.63 7.67 -19.88
N VAL A 941 -8.04 8.74 -19.36
CA VAL A 941 -8.36 9.30 -18.04
C VAL A 941 -9.44 10.36 -18.21
N PRO A 942 -10.64 10.19 -17.62
CA PRO A 942 -11.71 11.16 -17.70
C PRO A 942 -11.43 12.40 -16.84
N PRO A 943 -12.15 13.52 -17.07
CA PRO A 943 -11.94 14.76 -16.34
C PRO A 943 -12.17 14.65 -14.84
N SER A 944 -11.15 15.05 -14.09
CA SER A 944 -11.15 14.99 -12.63
C SER A 944 -10.61 16.28 -12.01
N ILE A 945 -11.20 16.67 -10.88
CA ILE A 945 -10.77 17.83 -10.08
C ILE A 945 -9.60 17.39 -9.20
N ASN A 946 -8.52 18.16 -9.20
CA ASN A 946 -7.24 17.81 -8.55
C ASN A 946 -7.19 18.07 -7.03
N GLN A 947 -8.34 18.26 -6.40
CA GLN A 947 -8.46 18.49 -4.96
C GLN A 947 -9.72 17.80 -4.45
N ALA A 948 -9.69 17.37 -3.19
CA ALA A 948 -10.85 16.82 -2.51
C ALA A 948 -12.02 17.81 -2.60
N ALA A 949 -13.07 17.39 -3.29
CA ALA A 949 -14.21 18.24 -3.61
C ALA A 949 -15.50 17.53 -3.22
N ARG A 950 -16.47 18.31 -2.75
CA ARG A 950 -17.85 17.84 -2.56
C ARG A 950 -18.81 18.89 -3.06
N LEU A 951 -19.96 18.44 -3.56
CA LEU A 951 -21.07 19.35 -3.81
C LEU A 951 -21.66 19.74 -2.46
N ASN A 952 -21.39 20.97 -2.01
CA ASN A 952 -21.97 21.49 -0.78
C ASN A 952 -23.37 22.04 -1.05
N SER A 953 -24.33 21.14 -1.28
CA SER A 953 -25.75 21.46 -1.39
C SER A 953 -26.43 21.19 -0.06
N THR A 954 -27.25 22.14 0.39
CA THR A 954 -28.12 21.96 1.54
C THR A 954 -29.41 22.71 1.27
N PHE A 955 -30.53 22.18 1.76
CA PHE A 955 -31.77 22.94 1.72
C PHE A 955 -31.63 24.13 2.66
N VAL A 956 -32.08 25.30 2.21
CA VAL A 956 -32.03 26.53 2.98
C VAL A 956 -33.42 27.13 3.15
N LYS A 957 -33.62 27.80 4.28
CA LYS A 957 -34.82 28.56 4.57
C LYS A 957 -34.45 30.02 4.80
N TYR A 958 -35.35 30.90 4.37
CA TYR A 958 -35.16 32.34 4.54
C TYR A 958 -35.74 32.78 5.87
N ASP A 959 -34.88 33.15 6.81
CA ASP A 959 -35.33 33.65 8.12
C ASP A 959 -35.63 35.15 8.03
N LYS A 960 -36.91 35.48 8.23
CA LYS A 960 -37.43 36.85 8.23
C LYS A 960 -37.41 37.41 9.65
N ARG A 961 -36.24 37.53 10.30
CA ARG A 961 -36.11 38.17 11.63
C ARG A 961 -36.31 39.70 11.63
N ARG A 962 -36.98 40.26 10.63
CA ARG A 962 -37.13 41.71 10.45
C ARG A 962 -38.13 42.39 11.40
N ASN A 963 -38.67 41.73 12.43
CA ASN A 963 -39.71 42.32 13.29
C ASN A 963 -39.59 41.97 14.79
N ASN A 964 -38.37 41.77 15.32
CA ASN A 964 -38.20 41.80 16.78
C ASN A 964 -37.85 43.23 17.23
N PRO A 965 -38.70 43.95 17.99
CA PRO A 965 -38.47 45.36 18.34
C PRO A 965 -37.26 45.60 19.25
N VAL A 966 -36.62 44.53 19.74
CA VAL A 966 -35.62 44.59 20.82
C VAL A 966 -34.18 44.75 20.30
N ILE A 967 -33.87 44.39 19.05
CA ILE A 967 -32.49 44.42 18.51
C ILE A 967 -32.50 45.02 17.09
N LYS A 968 -31.91 46.22 16.93
CA LYS A 968 -32.00 47.05 15.72
C LYS A 968 -31.18 46.57 14.50
N ASP A 969 -30.32 45.56 14.65
CA ASP A 969 -29.31 45.18 13.64
C ASP A 969 -29.42 43.73 13.11
N GLN A 970 -30.62 43.14 13.04
CA GLN A 970 -30.77 41.82 12.41
C GLN A 970 -31.14 41.95 10.92
N TYR A 971 -30.21 41.50 10.06
CA TYR A 971 -30.42 41.33 8.62
C TYR A 971 -31.13 39.99 8.36
N SER A 972 -32.06 39.95 7.40
CA SER A 972 -32.61 38.67 6.91
C SER A 972 -31.52 37.88 6.19
N TYR A 973 -31.39 36.59 6.47
CA TYR A 973 -30.39 35.72 5.83
C TYR A 973 -30.97 34.33 5.55
N TRP A 974 -30.33 33.62 4.61
CA TRP A 974 -30.61 32.22 4.33
C TRP A 974 -29.80 31.34 5.27
N HIS A 975 -30.43 30.37 5.92
CA HIS A 975 -29.75 29.38 6.75
C HIS A 975 -30.09 27.96 6.30
N PRO A 976 -29.18 26.98 6.50
CA PRO A 976 -29.49 25.57 6.31
C PRO A 976 -30.70 25.14 7.15
N VAL A 977 -31.52 24.29 6.57
CA VAL A 977 -32.74 23.75 7.17
C VAL A 977 -32.37 22.69 8.21
N THR A 978 -33.04 22.71 9.35
CA THR A 978 -32.87 21.68 10.39
C THR A 978 -33.69 20.43 10.08
N GLU A 979 -33.38 19.28 10.69
CA GLU A 979 -34.11 18.01 10.51
C GLU A 979 -35.61 18.10 10.84
N TRP A 980 -36.00 19.17 11.56
CA TRP A 980 -37.35 19.43 12.05
C TRP A 980 -38.12 20.43 11.17
N GLU A 981 -37.49 20.95 10.11
CA GLU A 981 -38.06 21.94 9.23
C GLU A 981 -38.27 21.37 7.82
N ASN A 982 -39.42 21.67 7.21
CA ASN A 982 -39.70 21.28 5.83
C ASN A 982 -39.26 22.40 4.87
N PRO A 983 -38.26 22.18 4.00
CA PRO A 983 -37.83 23.18 3.02
C PRO A 983 -38.65 23.19 1.74
N ILE A 984 -39.52 22.20 1.55
CA ILE A 984 -40.26 21.95 0.32
C ILE A 984 -41.41 22.95 0.22
N TRP A 985 -41.46 23.71 -0.88
CA TRP A 985 -42.55 24.65 -1.20
C TRP A 985 -43.44 24.17 -2.37
N GLY A 986 -43.16 22.99 -2.93
CA GLY A 986 -44.01 22.29 -3.90
C GLY A 986 -43.34 21.05 -4.52
N TRP A 987 -44.13 20.17 -5.13
CA TRP A 987 -43.65 19.02 -5.91
C TRP A 987 -43.96 19.19 -7.40
N ILE A 988 -43.12 18.57 -8.23
CA ILE A 988 -43.27 18.59 -9.69
C ILE A 988 -43.32 17.15 -10.19
N VAL A 989 -44.32 16.83 -11.00
CA VAL A 989 -44.46 15.54 -11.68
C VAL A 989 -44.52 15.77 -13.19
N LEU A 990 -43.65 15.08 -13.92
CA LEU A 990 -43.63 15.12 -15.37
C LEU A 990 -44.51 14.01 -15.94
N ASN A 991 -45.38 14.37 -16.88
CA ASN A 991 -46.09 13.41 -17.70
C ASN A 991 -45.47 13.35 -19.11
N TYR A 992 -44.81 12.25 -19.41
CA TYR A 992 -44.09 12.05 -20.68
C TYR A 992 -45.01 11.83 -21.89
N VAL A 993 -46.26 11.43 -21.67
CA VAL A 993 -47.19 11.12 -22.77
C VAL A 993 -47.77 12.39 -23.39
N ASP A 994 -48.01 13.41 -22.57
CA ASP A 994 -48.63 14.68 -23.00
C ASP A 994 -47.74 15.90 -22.79
N TYR A 995 -46.48 15.71 -22.38
CA TYR A 995 -45.50 16.77 -22.10
C TYR A 995 -46.03 17.80 -21.08
N GLY A 996 -46.84 17.32 -20.13
CA GLY A 996 -47.41 18.10 -19.04
C GLY A 996 -46.53 18.12 -17.80
N ILE A 997 -46.38 19.30 -17.18
CA ILE A 997 -45.76 19.49 -15.87
C ILE A 997 -46.88 19.71 -14.85
N GLN A 998 -47.13 18.72 -14.00
CA GLN A 998 -48.07 18.80 -12.89
C GLN A 998 -47.34 19.32 -11.65
N LEU A 999 -47.95 20.30 -10.99
CA LEU A 999 -47.40 20.97 -9.83
C LEU A 999 -48.30 20.71 -8.63
N PHE A 1000 -47.69 20.38 -7.50
CA PHE A 1000 -48.36 20.09 -6.24
C PHE A 1000 -47.80 20.98 -5.13
N LEU A 1001 -48.60 21.22 -4.10
CA LEU A 1001 -48.22 21.88 -2.87
C LEU A 1001 -47.26 21.01 -2.02
N PRO A 1002 -46.58 21.57 -1.01
CA PRO A 1002 -45.68 20.83 -0.11
C PRO A 1002 -46.26 19.56 0.50
N ASP A 1003 -47.57 19.57 0.78
CA ASP A 1003 -48.32 18.45 1.36
C ASP A 1003 -48.78 17.40 0.33
N GLY A 1004 -48.40 17.56 -0.94
CA GLY A 1004 -48.80 16.69 -2.03
C GLY A 1004 -50.18 17.01 -2.63
N THR A 1005 -50.84 18.11 -2.22
CA THR A 1005 -52.11 18.53 -2.83
C THR A 1005 -51.88 19.07 -4.24
N PHE A 1006 -52.65 18.59 -5.22
CA PHE A 1006 -52.54 19.06 -6.60
C PHE A 1006 -52.80 20.58 -6.71
N TYR A 1007 -51.88 21.30 -7.36
CA TYR A 1007 -51.96 22.74 -7.52
C TYR A 1007 -52.43 23.14 -8.92
N ARG A 1008 -51.71 22.76 -9.99
CA ARG A 1008 -52.10 23.00 -11.39
C ARG A 1008 -51.20 22.23 -12.36
N GLU A 1009 -51.50 22.29 -13.65
CA GLU A 1009 -50.71 21.69 -14.71
C GLU A 1009 -50.34 22.72 -15.79
N VAL A 1010 -49.11 22.64 -16.29
CA VAL A 1010 -48.62 23.44 -17.43
C VAL A 1010 -48.24 22.49 -18.56
N ARG A 1011 -48.84 22.64 -19.75
CA ARG A 1011 -48.63 21.73 -20.89
C ARG A 1011 -47.94 22.39 -22.08
N LEU A 1012 -47.09 21.61 -22.75
CA LEU A 1012 -46.60 21.90 -24.10
C LEU A 1012 -47.56 21.33 -25.13
N SER A 1013 -47.98 22.14 -26.11
CA SER A 1013 -48.97 21.68 -27.12
C SER A 1013 -48.39 20.68 -28.15
N SER A 1014 -47.07 20.61 -28.35
CA SER A 1014 -46.37 19.60 -29.17
C SER A 1014 -44.84 19.78 -29.11
N PRO A 1015 -44.00 18.73 -29.31
CA PRO A 1015 -42.54 18.85 -29.40
C PRO A 1015 -42.03 19.73 -30.55
N ASN A 1016 -42.78 19.84 -31.65
CA ASN A 1016 -42.35 20.48 -32.91
C ASN A 1016 -43.29 21.60 -33.40
N ALA A 1017 -44.31 21.99 -32.63
CA ALA A 1017 -45.29 23.00 -33.08
C ALA A 1017 -45.02 24.40 -32.49
N PRO A 1018 -45.43 25.49 -33.16
CA PRO A 1018 -45.20 26.83 -32.65
C PRO A 1018 -46.03 27.13 -31.39
N LYS A 1019 -45.33 27.49 -30.31
CA LYS A 1019 -45.68 28.50 -29.28
C LYS A 1019 -47.13 28.56 -28.79
N HIS A 1020 -47.67 27.45 -28.28
CA HIS A 1020 -48.89 27.48 -27.48
C HIS A 1020 -48.67 26.76 -26.14
N ILE A 1021 -48.39 27.53 -25.09
CA ILE A 1021 -48.38 27.07 -23.70
C ILE A 1021 -49.82 27.10 -23.18
N ALA A 1022 -50.31 25.97 -22.64
CA ALA A 1022 -51.60 25.89 -21.98
C ALA A 1022 -51.39 25.59 -20.49
N ALA A 1023 -51.56 26.60 -19.65
CA ALA A 1023 -51.51 26.45 -18.20
C ALA A 1023 -52.95 26.34 -17.65
N SER A 1024 -53.29 25.21 -17.02
CA SER A 1024 -54.63 25.00 -16.43
C SER A 1024 -54.88 26.00 -15.29
N SER A 1025 -56.13 26.42 -15.05
CA SER A 1025 -56.43 27.30 -13.92
C SER A 1025 -56.05 26.62 -12.60
N LYS A 1026 -55.67 27.42 -11.59
CA LYS A 1026 -55.33 26.90 -10.25
C LYS A 1026 -56.41 25.95 -9.74
N TRP A 1027 -55.96 24.85 -9.15
CA TRP A 1027 -56.71 23.76 -8.51
C TRP A 1027 -57.40 22.77 -9.45
N LEU A 1028 -57.65 23.09 -10.72
CA LEU A 1028 -58.38 22.19 -11.63
C LEU A 1028 -57.58 20.92 -11.97
N PRO A 1029 -58.14 19.71 -11.77
CA PRO A 1029 -59.59 19.40 -11.68
C PRO A 1029 -60.20 19.37 -10.27
N PHE A 1030 -59.43 19.65 -9.22
CA PHE A 1030 -59.84 19.60 -7.82
C PHE A 1030 -60.26 20.99 -7.26
N GLY A 1031 -60.83 21.00 -6.05
CA GLY A 1031 -61.14 22.24 -5.32
C GLY A 1031 -59.94 22.74 -4.50
N PRO A 1032 -59.87 24.04 -4.15
CA PRO A 1032 -58.81 24.56 -3.31
C PRO A 1032 -58.80 23.93 -1.91
N PRO A 1033 -57.62 23.74 -1.27
CA PRO A 1033 -57.51 23.20 0.07
C PRO A 1033 -58.16 24.11 1.12
N LYS A 1034 -58.54 23.52 2.26
CA LYS A 1034 -59.20 24.24 3.37
C LYS A 1034 -58.24 25.19 4.11
N GLU A 1035 -56.94 24.90 4.09
CA GLU A 1035 -55.90 25.72 4.70
C GLU A 1035 -55.08 26.44 3.62
N LYS A 1036 -54.80 27.72 3.84
CA LYS A 1036 -54.10 28.57 2.87
C LYS A 1036 -52.59 28.45 3.09
N GLN A 1037 -51.91 27.68 2.25
CA GLN A 1037 -50.46 27.54 2.27
C GLN A 1037 -49.75 28.72 1.56
N ASP A 1038 -48.48 28.96 1.90
CA ASP A 1038 -47.65 29.98 1.24
C ASP A 1038 -47.21 29.48 -0.14
N THR A 1039 -47.84 29.99 -1.19
CA THR A 1039 -47.60 29.59 -2.59
C THR A 1039 -46.72 30.58 -3.36
N VAL A 1040 -46.15 31.60 -2.71
CA VAL A 1040 -45.49 32.72 -3.41
C VAL A 1040 -44.34 32.25 -4.32
N GLN A 1041 -43.51 31.32 -3.84
CA GLN A 1041 -42.40 30.77 -4.63
C GLN A 1041 -42.90 29.87 -5.79
N LEU A 1042 -43.92 29.04 -5.51
CA LEU A 1042 -44.53 28.18 -6.50
C LEU A 1042 -45.23 28.97 -7.61
N ASP A 1043 -45.94 30.04 -7.24
CA ASP A 1043 -46.58 30.96 -8.17
C ASP A 1043 -45.56 31.68 -9.05
N HIS A 1044 -44.41 32.08 -8.51
CA HIS A 1044 -43.35 32.68 -9.30
C HIS A 1044 -42.72 31.70 -10.30
N LEU A 1045 -42.46 30.45 -9.90
CA LEU A 1045 -42.01 29.40 -10.81
C LEU A 1045 -43.02 29.18 -11.94
N ILE A 1046 -44.30 29.16 -11.60
CA ILE A 1046 -45.40 28.99 -12.55
C ILE A 1046 -45.48 30.14 -13.55
N GLU A 1047 -45.29 31.38 -13.10
CA GLU A 1047 -45.21 32.54 -13.98
C GLU A 1047 -44.06 32.39 -14.99
N LEU A 1048 -42.89 31.94 -14.54
CA LEU A 1048 -41.75 31.67 -15.43
C LEU A 1048 -42.04 30.54 -16.44
N LEU A 1049 -42.72 29.48 -16.00
CA LEU A 1049 -43.12 28.36 -16.87
C LEU A 1049 -44.26 28.71 -17.84
N SER A 1050 -45.05 29.74 -17.55
CA SER A 1050 -46.24 30.13 -18.32
C SER A 1050 -46.07 31.40 -19.15
N ASN A 1051 -44.93 32.09 -19.04
CA ASN A 1051 -44.68 33.36 -19.72
C ASN A 1051 -44.24 33.13 -21.18
N LYS A 1052 -44.90 33.84 -22.11
CA LYS A 1052 -44.73 33.71 -23.57
C LYS A 1052 -43.38 34.19 -24.10
N ASP A 1053 -42.67 35.04 -23.34
CA ASP A 1053 -41.33 35.54 -23.70
C ASP A 1053 -40.20 34.63 -23.15
N SER A 1054 -40.55 33.63 -22.35
CA SER A 1054 -39.61 32.66 -21.74
C SER A 1054 -39.87 31.22 -22.21
N ASP A 1055 -40.35 31.04 -23.45
CA ASP A 1055 -40.57 29.72 -24.09
C ASP A 1055 -39.32 28.81 -23.99
N ASP A 1056 -38.12 29.39 -24.04
CA ASP A 1056 -36.84 28.69 -23.84
C ASP A 1056 -36.74 28.07 -22.45
N TYR A 1057 -37.35 28.69 -21.43
CA TYR A 1057 -37.30 28.22 -20.04
C TYR A 1057 -38.15 26.96 -19.82
N LEU A 1058 -39.34 26.87 -20.42
CA LEU A 1058 -40.20 25.68 -20.33
C LEU A 1058 -39.59 24.50 -21.13
N HIS A 1059 -39.11 24.75 -22.35
CA HIS A 1059 -38.42 23.74 -23.15
C HIS A 1059 -37.11 23.29 -22.50
N ALA A 1060 -36.30 24.21 -21.97
CA ALA A 1060 -35.08 23.87 -21.23
C ALA A 1060 -35.41 23.14 -19.91
N SER A 1061 -36.50 23.49 -19.22
CA SER A 1061 -36.93 22.80 -18.00
C SER A 1061 -37.39 21.38 -18.30
N HIS A 1062 -38.17 21.15 -19.37
CA HIS A 1062 -38.56 19.81 -19.78
C HIS A 1062 -37.35 18.98 -20.25
N GLY A 1063 -36.41 19.60 -20.98
CA GLY A 1063 -35.16 18.95 -21.38
C GLY A 1063 -34.28 18.58 -20.18
N ARG A 1064 -34.09 19.50 -19.22
CA ARG A 1064 -33.30 19.28 -18.00
C ARG A 1064 -33.96 18.30 -17.03
N LEU A 1065 -35.28 18.37 -16.84
CA LEU A 1065 -36.01 17.45 -15.97
C LEU A 1065 -36.12 16.05 -16.60
N GLY A 1066 -36.25 15.96 -17.93
CA GLY A 1066 -36.13 14.69 -18.65
C GLY A 1066 -34.72 14.10 -18.56
N MET A 1067 -33.68 14.95 -18.63
CA MET A 1067 -32.30 14.54 -18.40
C MET A 1067 -32.07 14.10 -16.95
N ALA A 1068 -32.60 14.82 -15.96
CA ALA A 1068 -32.53 14.47 -14.55
C ALA A 1068 -33.26 13.17 -14.22
N ALA A 1069 -34.45 12.94 -14.80
CA ALA A 1069 -35.18 11.70 -14.63
C ALA A 1069 -34.55 10.50 -15.35
N ALA A 1070 -33.79 10.73 -16.43
CA ALA A 1070 -32.97 9.71 -17.08
C ALA A 1070 -31.66 9.43 -16.33
N ILE A 1071 -31.20 10.36 -15.48
CA ILE A 1071 -30.03 10.20 -14.59
C ILE A 1071 -30.44 9.55 -13.26
N CYS A 1072 -31.61 9.87 -12.71
CA CYS A 1072 -32.08 9.34 -11.43
C CYS A 1072 -32.94 8.07 -11.54
N GLY A 1073 -33.40 7.74 -12.74
CA GLY A 1073 -34.09 6.49 -13.01
C GLY A 1073 -33.07 5.45 -13.33
#